data_AF-A0A6L5XRB2-F1
#
_entry.id   AF-A0A6L5XRB2-F1
#
_cell.length_a   1.000
_cell.length_b   1.000
_cell.length_c   1.000
_cell.angle_alpha   90.00
_cell.angle_beta   90.00
_cell.angle_gamma   90.00
#
_symmetry.space_group_name_H-M   'P 1'
#
loop_
_entity.id
_entity.type
_entity.pdbx_description
1 polymer ?
#
loop_
_entity_poly.entity_id
_entity_poly.type
_entity_poly.pdbx_seq_one_letter_code
_entity_poly.pdbx_strand_id
1 'polypeptide(L)'
;MSNAPTHSVHSAIATAPLLLFLLLFLACATPGTACAVDGNDTLSFRTISDMCGPFGIGKYEAQDASISYCMNQDCPGPSSPGGPWRTYNQGWTWLDNEFAAVICHGYPSATSFGGHNLTAERARAATQIAVWMLKGTTRPDGSFAYTNNAGVAKSGKFDQDAEVVAAARWLYDNAKAGNIKADPHRARRYHGPVSNEGRHQDMLYVLPTINVSFEKRSADTVITSGNDTYQLGGATFNIFEENTDKHVGSIKMDGNGRARATLLPNTAYYLIETKAPTGYLSRRDRIAFTTGKSGGHVTINEQPGSITLRVVKTDAATNAGAQAGTSLAKAEFTCVSQSTPGWTRTFTTEDDGQATLSGIPLGTFTLYESKAPEGYLLPHDSWTYTVGPNQLNDMGVVELERRIPNTHVAFDIEISKFKDYGNDEQSGLEQPAEGVVFEIVSNSSKQVVGTLTTNIYGFASTKDQPKAWFGAGTRPEGVHGAIPYDREGYTVREVPETVPAGFKRAEDWTIAPEQIADGAKLQYIVDNHTLSTHLQIIKRDAQTGASVPLAGFSFQLLNSNREPISQTCWYPTHNVMNTFTTNATGTVTLPESLKPGTYYVREVAAKAPYLVGDELKVTIPADADLTPIAAVSYFNSAATGSIEIVKADAVDGSVLSGAKFEIRAADDIVCPDGHIAALAGEAVAAVTTDEQGKARVDNLSLGCGTARYEVVETQSPDGYLLDRTAHIVELTYIDQKVPVVESQIELPNDYTKVDFSKVDITDKHEVKGARLVLCDADGTEIDSWISSEQPHRVEHLEPGSYTLRETMSPRSYDLAEDVSFEVEDTGKIQAVTMTDAPIEIKGSVDKRQEIARPTAKGTVANGDGKNRAATQPDSKGSYSYTIDAQNESSTWVDEFTVTDDLECAKDGTAKLVAIKTPIAVGDLNGLCNVWYRTSPAEKLGIKEKANATLDDEHTNPWLETAEVKEQLGEDVRIVDYDGWSLWKADVSTTESSTLEVKDLTLSDDDVITGIRFEYGSVSADFTTRRDNDSWNRNGLKDEHDDLDEATASLKSDLHGAIIRMCATSSYTPQTALANSARVDLCRNGGGEKLESHDKDRVVQKCAIPQDLPNTGNAPIISFLTALLTAGGTAIWLTWLSSASKEE
;
A
#
# COMPACT_ATOMS: atom_id res chain seq x y z
N MET A 1 -0.21 12.16 -7.79
CA MET A 1 0.02 12.40 -6.34
C MET A 1 0.66 11.13 -5.78
N SER A 2 1.62 11.10 -4.85
CA SER A 2 2.53 12.13 -4.28
C SER A 2 3.59 11.39 -3.41
N ASN A 3 4.89 11.69 -3.31
CA ASN A 3 5.85 12.54 -4.05
C ASN A 3 7.29 12.07 -3.73
N ALA A 4 8.32 12.59 -4.42
CA ALA A 4 9.75 12.41 -4.05
C ALA A 4 10.24 13.47 -3.03
N PRO A 5 11.41 13.29 -2.38
CA PRO A 5 12.70 13.84 -2.84
C PRO A 5 13.87 12.80 -2.78
N THR A 6 14.93 12.74 -3.61
CA THR A 6 15.95 13.70 -4.12
C THR A 6 16.99 14.16 -3.06
N HIS A 7 18.29 14.41 -3.31
CA HIS A 7 19.18 14.48 -4.51
C HIS A 7 20.48 13.64 -4.27
N SER A 8 21.43 13.35 -5.19
CA SER A 8 22.34 14.24 -5.97
C SER A 8 23.43 13.38 -6.70
N VAL A 9 24.25 13.79 -7.72
CA VAL A 9 24.22 14.84 -8.76
C VAL A 9 25.29 14.53 -9.87
N HIS A 10 24.90 14.63 -11.15
CA HIS A 10 25.64 14.95 -12.42
C HIS A 10 27.03 14.41 -12.88
N SER A 11 27.05 14.06 -14.19
CA SER A 11 28.12 14.26 -15.23
C SER A 11 29.40 13.39 -15.18
N ALA A 12 30.10 13.08 -16.30
CA ALA A 12 30.14 13.64 -17.66
C ALA A 12 30.40 12.59 -18.79
N ILE A 13 30.78 13.04 -20.01
CA ILE A 13 30.86 12.25 -21.27
C ILE A 13 32.25 12.45 -21.96
N ALA A 14 32.64 11.49 -22.83
CA ALA A 14 33.47 11.64 -24.05
C ALA A 14 34.96 11.16 -24.11
N THR A 15 35.21 10.34 -25.14
CA THR A 15 36.40 10.29 -26.05
C THR A 15 37.76 9.68 -25.63
N ALA A 16 38.46 9.20 -26.67
CA ALA A 16 39.77 8.52 -26.71
C ALA A 16 40.89 9.53 -27.15
N PRO A 17 42.10 9.21 -27.69
CA PRO A 17 42.71 7.90 -28.04
C PRO A 17 44.24 7.72 -27.82
N LEU A 18 44.73 6.51 -28.17
CA LEU A 18 46.07 6.16 -28.73
C LEU A 18 47.38 6.33 -27.92
N LEU A 19 48.39 5.58 -28.41
CA LEU A 19 49.85 5.76 -28.32
C LEU A 19 50.60 5.28 -27.05
N LEU A 20 51.45 4.25 -27.22
CA LEU A 20 52.79 4.23 -26.59
C LEU A 20 53.79 3.37 -27.41
N PHE A 21 55.03 3.83 -27.50
CA PHE A 21 56.20 3.15 -28.06
C PHE A 21 57.44 3.67 -27.28
N LEU A 22 58.58 2.97 -27.33
CA LEU A 22 59.78 3.19 -26.49
C LEU A 22 59.52 2.86 -24.99
N LEU A 23 60.49 2.46 -24.17
CA LEU A 23 61.96 2.40 -24.32
C LEU A 23 62.54 1.29 -23.41
N LEU A 24 63.66 0.66 -23.80
CA LEU A 24 64.64 0.10 -22.85
C LEU A 24 66.05 0.10 -23.49
N PHE A 25 67.09 0.00 -22.65
CA PHE A 25 68.38 0.67 -22.90
C PHE A 25 69.58 -0.27 -23.14
N LEU A 26 70.55 0.28 -23.91
CA LEU A 26 72.00 0.04 -23.92
C LEU A 26 72.60 -1.31 -23.44
N ALA A 27 73.41 -1.91 -24.31
CA ALA A 27 74.81 -2.24 -23.99
C ALA A 27 75.66 -2.30 -25.28
N CYS A 28 76.94 -1.95 -25.22
CA CYS A 28 77.90 -2.07 -26.33
C CYS A 28 79.04 -3.02 -25.96
N ALA A 29 79.46 -3.88 -26.89
CA ALA A 29 80.81 -4.46 -26.92
C ALA A 29 81.18 -4.86 -28.36
N THR A 30 82.44 -4.65 -28.74
CA THR A 30 82.97 -4.97 -30.07
C THR A 30 83.64 -6.34 -30.11
N PRO A 31 83.45 -7.15 -31.17
CA PRO A 31 84.44 -8.15 -31.55
C PRO A 31 85.59 -7.44 -32.27
N GLY A 32 86.68 -7.14 -31.55
CA GLY A 32 87.94 -6.80 -32.21
C GLY A 32 88.50 -8.03 -32.89
N THR A 33 88.93 -7.93 -34.16
CA THR A 33 89.64 -9.01 -34.85
C THR A 33 91.05 -9.18 -34.26
N ALA A 34 91.12 -9.88 -33.13
CA ALA A 34 92.37 -10.40 -32.62
C ALA A 34 93.03 -11.28 -33.70
N CYS A 35 94.28 -10.98 -34.03
CA CYS A 35 95.14 -11.96 -34.70
C CYS A 35 95.16 -13.23 -33.84
N ALA A 36 95.20 -14.42 -34.45
CA ALA A 36 95.23 -15.67 -33.70
C ALA A 36 96.50 -15.73 -32.84
N VAL A 37 96.34 -15.54 -31.53
CA VAL A 37 97.42 -15.60 -30.55
C VAL A 37 97.68 -17.05 -30.17
N ASP A 38 98.95 -17.41 -30.05
CA ASP A 38 99.39 -18.72 -29.58
C ASP A 38 98.90 -18.98 -28.13
N GLY A 39 98.51 -20.22 -27.84
CA GLY A 39 97.78 -20.56 -26.62
C GLY A 39 98.65 -21.11 -25.48
N ASN A 40 98.22 -20.85 -24.25
CA ASN A 40 98.82 -21.37 -23.02
C ASN A 40 98.03 -22.53 -22.38
N ASP A 41 96.90 -22.96 -22.96
CA ASP A 41 96.16 -24.15 -22.50
C ASP A 41 97.00 -25.42 -22.66
N THR A 42 97.10 -26.19 -21.58
CA THR A 42 98.00 -27.36 -21.51
C THR A 42 97.32 -28.62 -22.00
N LEU A 43 97.97 -29.37 -22.90
CA LEU A 43 97.50 -30.70 -23.33
C LEU A 43 98.51 -31.77 -22.92
N SER A 44 98.03 -32.92 -22.44
CA SER A 44 98.90 -34.03 -22.05
C SER A 44 99.01 -35.06 -23.17
N PHE A 45 100.23 -35.57 -23.36
CA PHE A 45 100.57 -36.57 -24.38
C PHE A 45 101.26 -37.78 -23.76
N ARG A 46 101.14 -38.96 -24.37
CA ARG A 46 101.90 -40.17 -23.97
C ARG A 46 102.30 -41.02 -25.17
N THR A 47 103.34 -41.84 -24.97
CA THR A 47 103.76 -42.86 -25.93
C THR A 47 103.00 -44.16 -25.63
N ILE A 48 102.14 -44.58 -26.57
CA ILE A 48 101.34 -45.79 -26.46
C ILE A 48 102.22 -47.03 -26.71
N SER A 49 103.10 -46.94 -27.70
CA SER A 49 103.97 -48.02 -28.17
C SER A 49 105.16 -47.43 -28.95
N ASP A 50 106.30 -48.11 -28.97
CA ASP A 50 107.47 -47.77 -29.79
C ASP A 50 107.47 -48.45 -31.18
N MET A 51 106.37 -49.13 -31.54
CA MET A 51 106.16 -49.74 -32.85
C MET A 51 104.93 -49.14 -33.55
N CYS A 52 105.09 -48.70 -34.80
CA CYS A 52 104.02 -48.20 -35.66
C CYS A 52 104.09 -48.91 -37.01
N GLY A 53 103.14 -49.81 -37.27
CA GLY A 53 103.31 -50.79 -38.35
C GLY A 53 104.57 -51.65 -38.14
N PRO A 54 105.36 -51.95 -39.20
CA PRO A 54 106.59 -52.74 -39.08
C PRO A 54 107.80 -51.95 -38.54
N PHE A 55 107.65 -50.64 -38.30
CA PHE A 55 108.76 -49.75 -37.95
C PHE A 55 108.87 -49.51 -36.44
N GLY A 56 110.10 -49.39 -35.94
CA GLY A 56 110.42 -48.87 -34.60
C GLY A 56 110.17 -47.37 -34.50
N ILE A 57 108.89 -46.99 -34.53
CA ILE A 57 108.37 -45.63 -34.56
C ILE A 57 107.31 -45.49 -33.47
N GLY A 58 107.42 -44.46 -32.64
CA GLY A 58 106.48 -44.22 -31.56
C GLY A 58 105.08 -43.89 -32.04
N LYS A 59 104.07 -44.34 -31.28
CA LYS A 59 102.66 -43.98 -31.44
C LYS A 59 102.22 -43.11 -30.29
N TYR A 60 101.68 -41.94 -30.60
CA TYR A 60 101.34 -40.91 -29.60
C TYR A 60 99.87 -40.51 -29.68
N GLU A 61 99.29 -40.23 -28.52
CA GLU A 61 97.93 -39.70 -28.37
C GLU A 61 97.93 -38.51 -27.42
N ALA A 62 96.92 -37.66 -27.58
CA ALA A 62 96.56 -36.61 -26.64
C ALA A 62 95.50 -37.10 -25.65
N GLN A 63 95.32 -36.35 -24.55
CA GLN A 63 94.43 -36.70 -23.43
C GLN A 63 92.93 -36.82 -23.79
N ASP A 64 92.51 -36.27 -24.93
CA ASP A 64 91.17 -36.38 -25.53
C ASP A 64 91.00 -37.64 -26.42
N ALA A 65 92.01 -38.52 -26.43
CA ALA A 65 92.19 -39.67 -27.34
C ALA A 65 92.42 -39.31 -28.82
N SER A 66 92.66 -38.04 -29.16
CA SER A 66 93.09 -37.66 -30.52
C SER A 66 94.51 -38.15 -30.81
N ILE A 67 94.73 -38.64 -32.03
CA ILE A 67 96.03 -39.09 -32.50
C ILE A 67 96.96 -37.90 -32.70
N SER A 68 98.20 -38.02 -32.22
CA SER A 68 99.23 -36.99 -32.30
C SER A 68 100.55 -37.52 -32.87
N TYR A 69 101.41 -36.61 -33.32
CA TYR A 69 102.68 -36.92 -33.99
C TYR A 69 103.86 -36.21 -33.34
N CYS A 70 104.97 -36.95 -33.17
CA CYS A 70 106.24 -36.43 -32.69
C CYS A 70 106.92 -35.59 -33.78
N MET A 71 107.30 -34.34 -33.47
CA MET A 71 107.99 -33.48 -34.43
C MET A 71 109.51 -33.69 -34.46
N ASN A 72 110.12 -34.15 -33.37
CA ASN A 72 111.58 -34.22 -33.18
C ASN A 72 112.07 -35.68 -33.07
N GLN A 73 112.59 -36.25 -34.15
CA GLN A 73 113.05 -37.66 -34.19
C GLN A 73 114.29 -37.94 -33.33
N ASP A 74 115.07 -36.90 -32.99
CA ASP A 74 116.31 -37.00 -32.20
C ASP A 74 116.05 -37.04 -30.68
N CYS A 75 114.84 -36.66 -30.26
CA CYS A 75 114.39 -36.68 -28.88
C CYS A 75 113.61 -37.97 -28.55
N PRO A 76 113.64 -38.44 -27.29
CA PRO A 76 112.70 -39.46 -26.83
C PRO A 76 111.27 -38.93 -26.82
N GLY A 77 110.29 -39.79 -27.13
CA GLY A 77 108.87 -39.46 -27.02
C GLY A 77 108.42 -39.10 -25.59
N PRO A 78 107.21 -38.54 -25.43
CA PRO A 78 106.71 -38.02 -24.14
C PRO A 78 106.82 -39.03 -22.98
N SER A 79 106.67 -40.32 -23.22
CA SER A 79 106.91 -41.37 -22.22
C SER A 79 107.63 -42.57 -22.85
N SER A 80 108.00 -43.55 -22.02
CA SER A 80 108.13 -44.93 -22.49
C SER A 80 106.76 -45.47 -22.95
N PRO A 81 106.72 -46.56 -23.74
CA PRO A 81 105.48 -47.28 -24.07
C PRO A 81 104.60 -47.56 -22.86
N GLY A 82 103.30 -47.25 -22.96
CA GLY A 82 102.33 -47.42 -21.88
C GLY A 82 102.57 -46.53 -20.66
N GLY A 83 103.53 -45.61 -20.73
CA GLY A 83 103.93 -44.76 -19.61
C GLY A 83 102.92 -43.66 -19.23
N PRO A 84 103.22 -42.89 -18.19
CA PRO A 84 102.34 -41.83 -17.70
C PRO A 84 102.20 -40.69 -18.72
N TRP A 85 101.04 -40.04 -18.71
CA TRP A 85 100.82 -38.76 -19.39
C TRP A 85 101.87 -37.73 -18.99
N ARG A 86 102.46 -37.03 -19.96
CA ARG A 86 103.23 -35.80 -19.74
C ARG A 86 102.47 -34.62 -20.28
N THR A 87 102.23 -33.64 -19.41
CA THR A 87 101.60 -32.36 -19.76
C THR A 87 102.60 -31.47 -20.49
N TYR A 88 102.18 -30.95 -21.65
CA TYR A 88 102.94 -29.97 -22.43
C TYR A 88 102.38 -28.59 -22.07
N ASN A 89 103.20 -27.77 -21.42
CA ASN A 89 102.81 -26.51 -20.80
C ASN A 89 103.72 -25.33 -21.18
N GLN A 90 104.54 -25.47 -22.23
CA GLN A 90 105.33 -24.35 -22.80
C GLN A 90 104.58 -23.64 -23.94
N GLY A 91 103.24 -23.67 -23.88
CA GLY A 91 102.33 -23.16 -24.90
C GLY A 91 102.22 -24.04 -26.15
N TRP A 92 101.42 -23.58 -27.11
CA TRP A 92 101.25 -24.18 -28.42
C TRP A 92 100.97 -23.12 -29.49
N THR A 93 101.45 -23.35 -30.71
CA THR A 93 101.13 -22.51 -31.87
C THR A 93 100.04 -23.14 -32.74
N TRP A 94 99.24 -22.31 -33.41
CA TRP A 94 98.45 -22.83 -34.54
C TRP A 94 99.38 -23.35 -35.65
N LEU A 95 98.86 -24.27 -36.47
CA LEU A 95 99.53 -24.78 -37.66
C LEU A 95 98.63 -24.53 -38.89
N ASP A 96 99.16 -23.76 -39.82
CA ASP A 96 98.61 -23.44 -41.15
C ASP A 96 99.58 -23.86 -42.30
N ASN A 97 100.79 -24.27 -41.95
CA ASN A 97 101.91 -24.61 -42.83
C ASN A 97 101.96 -26.09 -43.28
N GLU A 98 103.07 -26.53 -43.86
CA GLU A 98 103.22 -27.89 -44.40
C GLU A 98 102.98 -28.99 -43.34
N PHE A 99 103.31 -28.76 -42.07
CA PHE A 99 103.03 -29.71 -41.00
C PHE A 99 101.54 -29.89 -40.76
N ALA A 100 100.75 -28.80 -40.85
CA ALA A 100 99.29 -28.85 -40.80
C ALA A 100 98.75 -29.70 -41.95
N ALA A 101 99.22 -29.43 -43.17
CA ALA A 101 98.78 -30.13 -44.36
C ALA A 101 99.04 -31.65 -44.28
N VAL A 102 100.24 -32.06 -43.82
CA VAL A 102 100.57 -33.48 -43.63
C VAL A 102 99.63 -34.18 -42.64
N ILE A 103 99.35 -33.58 -41.48
CA ILE A 103 98.55 -34.25 -40.43
C ILE A 103 97.03 -34.12 -40.63
N CYS A 104 96.56 -33.09 -41.34
CA CYS A 104 95.14 -32.89 -41.65
C CYS A 104 94.64 -33.63 -42.91
N HIS A 105 95.55 -34.12 -43.76
CA HIS A 105 95.27 -34.98 -44.92
C HIS A 105 95.83 -36.40 -44.77
N GLY A 106 96.79 -36.61 -43.86
CA GLY A 106 97.19 -37.94 -43.40
C GLY A 106 96.24 -38.54 -42.38
N TYR A 107 96.71 -39.53 -41.62
CA TYR A 107 95.93 -40.21 -40.60
C TYR A 107 95.80 -39.33 -39.33
N PRO A 108 94.63 -39.22 -38.64
CA PRO A 108 93.41 -40.01 -38.82
C PRO A 108 92.44 -39.54 -39.91
N SER A 109 92.63 -38.35 -40.49
CA SER A 109 91.68 -37.79 -41.48
C SER A 109 91.56 -38.63 -42.76
N ALA A 110 92.62 -39.34 -43.15
CA ALA A 110 92.56 -40.38 -44.18
C ALA A 110 93.49 -41.56 -43.88
N THR A 111 93.11 -42.76 -44.34
CA THR A 111 94.00 -43.94 -44.46
C THR A 111 94.49 -44.17 -45.89
N SER A 112 94.05 -43.34 -46.83
CA SER A 112 94.42 -43.40 -48.25
C SER A 112 94.93 -42.03 -48.71
N PHE A 113 96.14 -42.00 -49.27
CA PHE A 113 96.76 -40.80 -49.83
C PHE A 113 97.86 -41.17 -50.82
N GLY A 114 98.11 -40.32 -51.82
CA GLY A 114 99.07 -40.60 -52.90
C GLY A 114 98.75 -41.81 -53.79
N GLY A 115 97.52 -42.31 -53.75
CA GLY A 115 97.11 -43.56 -54.41
C GLY A 115 97.40 -44.82 -53.59
N HIS A 116 98.02 -44.70 -52.41
CA HIS A 116 98.30 -45.81 -51.50
C HIS A 116 97.14 -46.02 -50.53
N ASN A 117 96.54 -47.21 -50.52
CA ASN A 117 95.49 -47.60 -49.58
C ASN A 117 96.11 -48.34 -48.39
N LEU A 118 96.42 -47.61 -47.32
CA LEU A 118 97.15 -48.14 -46.17
C LEU A 118 96.18 -48.59 -45.05
N THR A 119 96.62 -49.52 -44.20
CA THR A 119 95.94 -49.79 -42.92
C THR A 119 96.17 -48.62 -41.97
N ALA A 120 95.32 -48.42 -40.96
CA ALA A 120 95.44 -47.32 -39.99
C ALA A 120 96.86 -47.18 -39.40
N GLU A 121 97.49 -48.30 -39.03
CA GLU A 121 98.87 -48.34 -38.51
C GLU A 121 99.94 -47.97 -39.55
N ARG A 122 99.77 -48.41 -40.81
CA ARG A 122 100.66 -48.06 -41.93
C ARG A 122 100.48 -46.59 -42.34
N ALA A 123 99.25 -46.07 -42.33
CA ALA A 123 98.93 -44.67 -42.60
C ALA A 123 99.47 -43.74 -41.51
N ARG A 124 99.36 -44.13 -40.23
CA ARG A 124 99.98 -43.44 -39.09
C ARG A 124 101.50 -43.42 -39.21
N ALA A 125 102.13 -44.55 -39.57
CA ALA A 125 103.57 -44.61 -39.81
C ALA A 125 104.00 -43.70 -40.98
N ALA A 126 103.26 -43.71 -42.10
CA ALA A 126 103.54 -42.83 -43.23
C ALA A 126 103.42 -41.34 -42.86
N THR A 127 102.38 -40.96 -42.11
CA THR A 127 102.17 -39.59 -41.63
C THR A 127 103.30 -39.16 -40.68
N GLN A 128 103.73 -40.04 -39.76
CA GLN A 128 104.84 -39.77 -38.84
C GLN A 128 106.20 -39.65 -39.55
N ILE A 129 106.46 -40.48 -40.56
CA ILE A 129 107.67 -40.39 -41.38
C ILE A 129 107.67 -39.09 -42.20
N ALA A 130 106.53 -38.68 -42.77
CA ALA A 130 106.39 -37.42 -43.49
C ALA A 130 106.69 -36.19 -42.61
N VAL A 131 106.24 -36.20 -41.35
CA VAL A 131 106.59 -35.17 -40.35
C VAL A 131 108.11 -35.11 -40.11
N TRP A 132 108.81 -36.24 -40.03
CA TRP A 132 110.27 -36.27 -39.88
C TRP A 132 111.04 -35.94 -41.17
N MET A 133 110.45 -36.17 -42.34
CA MET A 133 110.97 -35.65 -43.61
C MET A 133 110.87 -34.12 -43.66
N LEU A 134 109.75 -33.52 -43.19
CA LEU A 134 109.62 -32.06 -43.04
C LEU A 134 110.60 -31.49 -42.00
N LYS A 135 110.90 -32.23 -40.93
CA LYS A 135 111.92 -31.85 -39.92
C LYS A 135 113.37 -31.99 -40.44
N GLY A 136 113.61 -32.84 -41.43
CA GLY A 136 114.92 -33.05 -42.06
C GLY A 136 115.81 -34.12 -41.39
N THR A 137 115.36 -34.80 -40.34
CA THR A 137 116.09 -35.91 -39.68
C THR A 137 116.00 -37.23 -40.45
N THR A 138 114.93 -37.39 -41.24
CA THR A 138 114.75 -38.45 -42.24
C THR A 138 114.76 -37.84 -43.64
N ARG A 139 115.40 -38.49 -44.60
CA ARG A 139 115.47 -38.08 -46.01
C ARG A 139 114.29 -38.66 -46.81
N PRO A 140 113.88 -38.05 -47.95
CA PRO A 140 112.78 -38.56 -48.79
C PRO A 140 112.95 -39.99 -49.34
N ASP A 141 114.13 -40.60 -49.25
CA ASP A 141 114.37 -42.01 -49.63
C ASP A 141 114.16 -43.00 -48.46
N GLY A 142 113.76 -42.50 -47.28
CA GLY A 142 113.59 -43.29 -46.05
C GLY A 142 114.88 -43.49 -45.23
N SER A 143 116.04 -43.01 -45.68
CA SER A 143 117.27 -43.03 -44.87
C SER A 143 117.25 -41.93 -43.80
N PHE A 144 117.76 -42.22 -42.60
CA PHE A 144 117.81 -41.25 -41.50
C PHE A 144 119.20 -41.23 -40.86
N ALA A 145 119.61 -40.05 -40.38
CA ALA A 145 120.87 -39.85 -39.66
C ALA A 145 120.75 -38.64 -38.73
N TYR A 146 120.85 -38.87 -37.42
CA TYR A 146 120.79 -37.84 -36.39
C TYR A 146 121.62 -38.26 -35.17
N THR A 147 121.98 -37.32 -34.29
CA THR A 147 122.59 -37.63 -32.99
C THR A 147 121.53 -37.43 -31.92
N ASN A 148 121.26 -38.44 -31.09
CA ASN A 148 120.20 -38.34 -30.08
C ASN A 148 120.61 -37.48 -28.85
N ASN A 149 119.67 -37.26 -27.94
CA ASN A 149 119.86 -36.49 -26.70
C ASN A 149 120.83 -37.14 -25.66
N ALA A 150 121.49 -38.25 -25.99
CA ALA A 150 122.55 -38.86 -25.19
C ALA A 150 123.92 -38.80 -25.91
N GLY A 151 124.05 -37.93 -26.93
CA GLY A 151 125.26 -37.80 -27.74
C GLY A 151 125.52 -38.96 -28.71
N VAL A 152 124.61 -39.95 -28.80
CA VAL A 152 124.81 -41.15 -29.62
C VAL A 152 124.32 -40.91 -31.04
N ALA A 153 125.23 -41.04 -32.01
CA ALA A 153 124.89 -41.05 -33.42
C ALA A 153 123.98 -42.25 -33.75
N LYS A 154 122.88 -41.99 -34.46
CA LYS A 154 121.90 -42.96 -34.95
C LYS A 154 121.71 -42.76 -36.44
N SER A 155 121.96 -43.81 -37.20
CA SER A 155 121.73 -43.84 -38.65
C SER A 155 121.13 -45.17 -39.07
N GLY A 156 120.25 -45.15 -40.05
CA GLY A 156 119.58 -46.33 -40.57
C GLY A 156 118.68 -46.00 -41.75
N LYS A 157 117.81 -46.95 -42.11
CA LYS A 157 116.82 -46.78 -43.17
C LYS A 157 115.50 -47.45 -42.80
N PHE A 158 114.40 -46.82 -43.16
CA PHE A 158 113.06 -47.39 -43.10
C PHE A 158 112.82 -48.28 -44.33
N ASP A 159 113.56 -49.38 -44.45
CA ASP A 159 113.49 -50.32 -45.57
C ASP A 159 112.49 -51.46 -45.38
N GLN A 160 111.83 -51.53 -44.22
CA GLN A 160 110.94 -52.63 -43.85
C GLN A 160 109.59 -52.63 -44.60
N ASP A 161 109.16 -51.49 -45.13
CA ASP A 161 107.95 -51.34 -45.95
C ASP A 161 108.09 -50.13 -46.89
N ALA A 162 108.47 -50.40 -48.14
CA ALA A 162 108.72 -49.36 -49.15
C ALA A 162 107.46 -48.57 -49.57
N GLU A 163 106.26 -49.15 -49.42
CA GLU A 163 105.01 -48.47 -49.76
C GLU A 163 104.68 -47.39 -48.73
N VAL A 164 104.90 -47.66 -47.44
CA VAL A 164 104.74 -46.66 -46.37
C VAL A 164 105.69 -45.48 -46.56
N VAL A 165 106.93 -45.72 -47.00
CA VAL A 165 107.89 -44.64 -47.31
C VAL A 165 107.48 -43.86 -48.57
N ALA A 166 106.95 -44.52 -49.60
CA ALA A 166 106.41 -43.85 -50.79
C ALA A 166 105.22 -42.94 -50.45
N ALA A 167 104.28 -43.43 -49.64
CA ALA A 167 103.12 -42.64 -49.18
C ALA A 167 103.53 -41.49 -48.24
N ALA A 168 104.51 -41.70 -47.36
CA ALA A 168 105.10 -40.65 -46.53
C ALA A 168 105.74 -39.55 -47.39
N ARG A 169 106.51 -39.96 -48.41
CA ARG A 169 107.10 -39.04 -49.36
C ARG A 169 106.04 -38.27 -50.15
N TRP A 170 104.94 -38.90 -50.56
CA TRP A 170 103.86 -38.20 -51.26
C TRP A 170 103.23 -37.09 -50.39
N LEU A 171 102.98 -37.35 -49.11
CA LEU A 171 102.50 -36.33 -48.16
C LEU A 171 103.52 -35.19 -48.02
N TYR A 172 104.80 -35.52 -47.84
CA TYR A 172 105.90 -34.55 -47.74
C TYR A 172 106.03 -33.68 -49.00
N ASP A 173 106.14 -34.28 -50.20
CA ASP A 173 106.36 -33.58 -51.46
C ASP A 173 105.15 -32.68 -51.82
N ASN A 174 103.91 -33.12 -51.54
CA ASN A 174 102.72 -32.31 -51.84
C ASN A 174 102.45 -31.21 -50.81
N ALA A 175 102.79 -31.42 -49.54
CA ALA A 175 102.77 -30.34 -48.54
C ALA A 175 103.83 -29.28 -48.87
N LYS A 176 105.06 -29.70 -49.24
CA LYS A 176 106.13 -28.80 -49.71
C LYS A 176 105.78 -28.02 -50.98
N ALA A 177 105.01 -28.61 -51.89
CA ALA A 177 104.51 -27.91 -53.08
C ALA A 177 103.29 -27.00 -52.80
N GLY A 178 102.67 -27.09 -51.61
CA GLY A 178 101.41 -26.40 -51.31
C GLY A 178 100.19 -26.96 -52.05
N ASN A 179 100.30 -28.16 -52.64
CA ASN A 179 99.22 -28.87 -53.34
C ASN A 179 98.13 -29.35 -52.36
N ILE A 180 98.53 -29.68 -51.13
CA ILE A 180 97.63 -29.91 -49.99
C ILE A 180 97.83 -28.80 -48.96
N LYS A 181 96.72 -28.35 -48.36
CA LYS A 181 96.69 -27.31 -47.31
C LYS A 181 95.65 -27.69 -46.26
N ALA A 182 95.92 -27.40 -45.00
CA ALA A 182 94.92 -27.54 -43.94
C ALA A 182 93.99 -26.32 -43.93
N ASP A 183 92.74 -26.52 -43.52
CA ASP A 183 91.83 -25.42 -43.24
C ASP A 183 92.33 -24.62 -42.01
N PRO A 184 92.25 -23.27 -41.99
CA PRO A 184 92.77 -22.48 -40.88
C PRO A 184 92.15 -22.89 -39.54
N HIS A 185 92.99 -23.05 -38.52
CA HIS A 185 92.63 -23.50 -37.17
C HIS A 185 92.24 -24.99 -37.03
N ARG A 186 92.63 -25.88 -37.96
CA ARG A 186 92.44 -27.34 -37.79
C ARG A 186 93.55 -28.06 -37.02
N ALA A 187 94.75 -27.49 -36.90
CA ALA A 187 95.92 -28.16 -36.34
C ALA A 187 96.74 -27.29 -35.37
N ARG A 188 97.36 -27.90 -34.36
CA ARG A 188 98.20 -27.23 -33.34
C ARG A 188 99.55 -27.93 -33.16
N ARG A 189 100.59 -27.18 -32.79
CA ARG A 189 101.91 -27.68 -32.34
C ARG A 189 102.10 -27.32 -30.86
N TYR A 190 102.15 -28.31 -30.00
CA TYR A 190 102.44 -28.16 -28.58
C TYR A 190 103.95 -28.23 -28.31
N HIS A 191 104.46 -27.27 -27.52
CA HIS A 191 105.87 -27.18 -27.17
C HIS A 191 106.19 -28.00 -25.92
N GLY A 192 107.20 -28.86 -26.02
CA GLY A 192 107.67 -29.69 -24.90
C GLY A 192 108.90 -29.15 -24.19
N PRO A 193 109.29 -29.78 -23.07
CA PRO A 193 110.38 -29.29 -22.22
C PRO A 193 111.75 -29.35 -22.91
N VAL A 194 112.54 -28.29 -22.71
CA VAL A 194 113.90 -28.13 -23.22
C VAL A 194 114.93 -28.79 -22.28
N SER A 195 115.90 -29.51 -22.85
CA SER A 195 117.04 -30.10 -22.14
C SER A 195 118.21 -29.12 -21.98
N ASN A 196 119.19 -29.47 -21.15
CA ASN A 196 120.38 -28.63 -20.92
C ASN A 196 121.26 -28.42 -22.18
N GLU A 197 121.07 -29.22 -23.24
CA GLU A 197 121.70 -29.02 -24.57
C GLU A 197 120.83 -28.18 -25.53
N GLY A 198 119.73 -27.56 -25.05
CA GLY A 198 118.83 -26.72 -25.84
C GLY A 198 117.80 -27.48 -26.68
N ARG A 199 117.69 -28.82 -26.54
CA ARG A 199 116.82 -29.66 -27.36
C ARG A 199 115.48 -29.93 -26.69
N HIS A 200 114.39 -29.84 -27.43
CA HIS A 200 113.01 -30.07 -26.97
C HIS A 200 112.25 -31.01 -27.90
N GLN A 201 111.25 -31.69 -27.35
CA GLN A 201 110.35 -32.61 -28.05
C GLN A 201 109.00 -31.94 -28.26
N ASP A 202 108.57 -31.70 -29.50
CA ASP A 202 107.25 -31.12 -29.78
C ASP A 202 106.25 -32.16 -30.31
N MET A 203 104.95 -31.88 -30.14
CA MET A 203 103.83 -32.74 -30.51
C MET A 203 102.82 -32.00 -31.40
N LEU A 204 102.34 -32.66 -32.46
CA LEU A 204 101.36 -32.11 -33.42
C LEU A 204 99.98 -32.75 -33.21
N TYR A 205 98.91 -31.96 -33.31
CA TYR A 205 97.53 -32.29 -32.94
C TYR A 205 96.50 -31.76 -33.96
N VAL A 206 95.33 -32.41 -34.11
CA VAL A 206 94.27 -32.08 -35.08
C VAL A 206 92.88 -32.13 -34.42
N LEU A 207 91.98 -31.20 -34.76
CA LEU A 207 90.63 -31.06 -34.19
C LEU A 207 89.55 -31.96 -34.85
N PRO A 208 88.52 -32.42 -34.10
CA PRO A 208 87.43 -33.27 -34.59
C PRO A 208 86.24 -32.51 -35.20
N THR A 209 85.39 -33.20 -35.97
CA THR A 209 84.22 -32.66 -36.69
C THR A 209 83.00 -33.59 -36.65
N ILE A 210 81.80 -33.06 -36.90
CA ILE A 210 80.51 -33.80 -36.97
C ILE A 210 79.65 -33.37 -38.17
N ASN A 211 78.54 -34.06 -38.43
CA ASN A 211 77.57 -33.73 -39.49
C ASN A 211 76.22 -33.27 -38.94
N VAL A 212 75.63 -32.24 -39.55
CA VAL A 212 74.29 -31.70 -39.25
C VAL A 212 73.39 -31.82 -40.49
N SER A 213 72.09 -32.04 -40.27
CA SER A 213 71.06 -32.09 -41.31
C SER A 213 70.01 -30.98 -41.14
N PHE A 214 69.44 -30.53 -42.25
CA PHE A 214 68.45 -29.44 -42.30
C PHE A 214 67.25 -29.86 -43.15
N GLU A 215 66.05 -29.43 -42.78
CA GLU A 215 64.80 -29.71 -43.50
C GLU A 215 63.82 -28.53 -43.43
N LYS A 216 63.38 -28.01 -44.58
CA LYS A 216 62.30 -27.01 -44.70
C LYS A 216 60.94 -27.70 -44.83
N ARG A 217 59.88 -27.07 -44.31
CA ARG A 217 58.47 -27.46 -44.48
C ARG A 217 57.57 -26.22 -44.50
N SER A 218 56.42 -26.29 -45.16
CA SER A 218 55.40 -25.23 -45.07
C SER A 218 54.85 -25.13 -43.63
N ALA A 219 54.53 -23.91 -43.20
CA ALA A 219 53.80 -23.62 -41.97
C ALA A 219 52.28 -23.82 -42.14
N ASP A 220 51.76 -23.66 -43.35
CA ASP A 220 50.38 -24.02 -43.71
C ASP A 220 50.39 -24.99 -44.91
N THR A 221 49.96 -26.22 -44.68
CA THR A 221 49.84 -27.24 -45.73
C THR A 221 48.49 -27.24 -46.44
N VAL A 222 47.49 -26.51 -45.94
CA VAL A 222 46.13 -26.44 -46.52
C VAL A 222 46.15 -25.72 -47.87
N ILE A 223 47.04 -24.74 -48.05
CA ILE A 223 47.21 -24.01 -49.31
C ILE A 223 48.37 -24.49 -50.19
N THR A 224 49.35 -25.21 -49.63
CA THR A 224 50.54 -25.67 -50.38
C THR A 224 50.54 -27.14 -50.76
N SER A 225 49.70 -27.99 -50.16
CA SER A 225 49.74 -29.44 -50.39
C SER A 225 49.24 -29.79 -51.80
N GLY A 226 50.13 -30.32 -52.63
CA GLY A 226 49.81 -30.70 -54.02
C GLY A 226 49.70 -29.50 -54.98
N ASN A 227 50.25 -28.34 -54.62
CA ASN A 227 50.24 -27.13 -55.45
C ASN A 227 51.67 -26.73 -55.86
N ASP A 228 52.00 -26.93 -57.14
CA ASP A 228 53.34 -26.72 -57.72
C ASP A 228 53.83 -25.25 -57.73
N THR A 229 52.97 -24.28 -57.36
CA THR A 229 53.41 -22.88 -57.16
C THR A 229 54.27 -22.69 -55.90
N TYR A 230 54.26 -23.66 -54.98
CA TYR A 230 55.02 -23.65 -53.73
C TYR A 230 56.15 -24.70 -53.76
N GLN A 231 57.41 -24.27 -53.80
CA GLN A 231 58.56 -25.17 -53.99
C GLN A 231 59.64 -24.93 -52.92
N LEU A 232 59.72 -25.81 -51.93
CA LEU A 232 60.67 -25.72 -50.80
C LEU A 232 62.16 -25.84 -51.20
N GLY A 233 62.43 -26.38 -52.40
CA GLY A 233 63.78 -26.59 -52.91
C GLY A 233 64.43 -25.34 -53.51
N GLY A 234 65.76 -25.34 -53.57
CA GLY A 234 66.54 -24.25 -54.17
C GLY A 234 66.71 -23.00 -53.29
N ALA A 235 66.06 -22.93 -52.13
CA ALA A 235 66.36 -21.96 -51.07
C ALA A 235 67.81 -22.10 -50.57
N THR A 236 68.43 -21.00 -50.15
CA THR A 236 69.84 -20.95 -49.72
C THR A 236 70.04 -20.22 -48.40
N PHE A 237 70.97 -20.72 -47.60
CA PHE A 237 71.36 -20.13 -46.32
C PHE A 237 72.87 -20.06 -46.17
N ASN A 238 73.35 -19.01 -45.50
CA ASN A 238 74.72 -18.94 -44.98
C ASN A 238 74.73 -19.38 -43.52
N ILE A 239 75.72 -20.19 -43.14
CA ILE A 239 75.99 -20.65 -41.78
C ILE A 239 77.10 -19.80 -41.17
N PHE A 240 76.87 -19.30 -39.96
CA PHE A 240 77.83 -18.53 -39.19
C PHE A 240 78.03 -19.15 -37.80
N GLU A 241 79.24 -19.06 -37.25
CA GLU A 241 79.52 -19.40 -35.85
C GLU A 241 79.06 -18.25 -34.93
N GLU A 242 78.24 -18.57 -33.92
CA GLU A 242 77.57 -17.58 -33.07
C GLU A 242 78.55 -16.69 -32.29
N ASN A 243 79.62 -17.29 -31.76
CA ASN A 243 80.59 -16.61 -30.89
C ASN A 243 81.53 -15.65 -31.64
N THR A 244 81.56 -15.68 -32.97
CA THR A 244 82.53 -14.97 -33.80
C THR A 244 81.91 -14.21 -34.98
N ASP A 245 80.60 -14.34 -35.20
CA ASP A 245 79.87 -13.98 -36.44
C ASP A 245 80.59 -14.47 -37.73
N LYS A 246 81.46 -15.48 -37.63
CA LYS A 246 82.32 -15.93 -38.74
C LYS A 246 81.54 -16.83 -39.68
N HIS A 247 81.56 -16.51 -40.97
CA HIS A 247 81.03 -17.41 -42.01
C HIS A 247 81.84 -18.71 -42.05
N VAL A 248 81.16 -19.85 -41.85
CA VAL A 248 81.78 -21.20 -41.81
C VAL A 248 81.35 -22.08 -42.97
N GLY A 249 80.30 -21.70 -43.72
CA GLY A 249 79.81 -22.44 -44.87
C GLY A 249 78.43 -21.98 -45.31
N SER A 250 77.88 -22.61 -46.35
CA SER A 250 76.54 -22.32 -46.85
C SER A 250 75.84 -23.60 -47.27
N ILE A 251 74.51 -23.63 -47.17
CA ILE A 251 73.67 -24.75 -47.58
C ILE A 251 72.65 -24.31 -48.63
N LYS A 252 72.33 -25.23 -49.54
CA LYS A 252 71.25 -25.11 -50.51
C LYS A 252 70.33 -26.31 -50.35
N MET A 253 69.03 -26.06 -50.32
CA MET A 253 68.04 -27.12 -50.15
C MET A 253 67.82 -27.88 -51.47
N ASP A 254 67.74 -29.20 -51.38
CA ASP A 254 67.36 -30.09 -52.48
C ASP A 254 65.86 -29.97 -52.83
N GLY A 255 65.39 -30.74 -53.82
CA GLY A 255 63.98 -30.72 -54.24
C GLY A 255 62.98 -31.13 -53.14
N ASN A 256 63.44 -31.79 -52.08
CA ASN A 256 62.63 -32.19 -50.92
C ASN A 256 62.79 -31.20 -49.74
N GLY A 257 63.42 -30.05 -49.94
CA GLY A 257 63.66 -29.05 -48.89
C GLY A 257 64.80 -29.40 -47.93
N ARG A 258 65.70 -30.34 -48.28
CA ARG A 258 66.72 -30.88 -47.36
C ARG A 258 68.15 -30.46 -47.70
N ALA A 259 69.00 -30.35 -46.66
CA ALA A 259 70.44 -30.10 -46.81
C ALA A 259 71.27 -30.74 -45.68
N ARG A 260 72.61 -30.69 -45.79
CA ARG A 260 73.57 -31.13 -44.76
C ARG A 260 74.81 -30.22 -44.73
N ALA A 261 75.48 -30.15 -43.59
CA ALA A 261 76.78 -29.49 -43.41
C ALA A 261 77.67 -30.27 -42.43
N THR A 262 79.00 -30.12 -42.57
CA THR A 262 80.00 -30.64 -41.63
C THR A 262 80.51 -29.48 -40.77
N LEU A 263 80.48 -29.62 -39.44
CA LEU A 263 80.72 -28.53 -38.48
C LEU A 263 81.52 -29.02 -37.26
N LEU A 264 82.04 -28.09 -36.44
CA LEU A 264 82.67 -28.43 -35.15
C LEU A 264 81.61 -28.88 -34.12
N PRO A 265 81.93 -29.85 -33.24
CA PRO A 265 81.03 -30.32 -32.17
C PRO A 265 81.01 -29.40 -30.95
N ASN A 266 79.86 -29.32 -30.27
CA ASN A 266 79.63 -28.48 -29.08
C ASN A 266 79.80 -26.97 -29.34
N THR A 267 79.43 -26.51 -30.55
CA THR A 267 79.57 -25.14 -31.03
C THR A 267 78.19 -24.57 -31.38
N ALA A 268 77.98 -23.27 -31.16
CA ALA A 268 76.75 -22.57 -31.52
C ALA A 268 76.88 -21.91 -32.90
N TYR A 269 75.80 -21.94 -33.68
CA TYR A 269 75.74 -21.41 -35.04
C TYR A 269 74.37 -20.77 -35.30
N TYR A 270 74.29 -19.92 -36.33
CA TYR A 270 73.01 -19.49 -36.88
C TYR A 270 73.00 -19.55 -38.41
N LEU A 271 71.78 -19.67 -38.97
CA LEU A 271 71.51 -19.50 -40.39
C LEU A 271 70.96 -18.10 -40.67
N ILE A 272 71.34 -17.52 -41.81
CA ILE A 272 70.60 -16.43 -42.46
C ILE A 272 70.14 -16.94 -43.83
N GLU A 273 68.85 -16.80 -44.14
CA GLU A 273 68.33 -17.06 -45.47
C GLU A 273 68.83 -16.00 -46.45
N THR A 274 69.43 -16.43 -47.56
CA THR A 274 69.91 -15.56 -48.65
C THR A 274 69.02 -15.64 -49.89
N LYS A 275 68.15 -16.66 -49.96
CA LYS A 275 67.09 -16.77 -50.98
C LYS A 275 65.95 -17.64 -50.46
N ALA A 276 64.74 -17.07 -50.47
CA ALA A 276 63.49 -17.77 -50.18
C ALA A 276 63.17 -18.88 -51.21
N PRO A 277 62.40 -19.91 -50.80
CA PRO A 277 61.78 -20.86 -51.73
C PRO A 277 60.65 -20.22 -52.56
N THR A 278 60.36 -20.76 -53.74
CA THR A 278 59.30 -20.23 -54.62
C THR A 278 57.93 -20.35 -53.94
N GLY A 279 57.15 -19.27 -53.91
CA GLY A 279 55.82 -19.23 -53.31
C GLY A 279 55.78 -18.94 -51.80
N TYR A 280 56.92 -18.71 -51.16
CA TYR A 280 57.01 -18.41 -49.72
C TYR A 280 57.61 -17.03 -49.46
N LEU A 281 57.28 -16.45 -48.31
CA LEU A 281 57.77 -15.14 -47.88
C LEU A 281 59.23 -15.24 -47.38
N SER A 282 60.09 -14.34 -47.85
CA SER A 282 61.51 -14.34 -47.50
C SER A 282 61.73 -14.07 -46.01
N ARG A 283 62.47 -14.96 -45.35
CA ARG A 283 62.81 -14.78 -43.94
C ARG A 283 63.82 -13.64 -43.76
N ARG A 284 63.71 -12.95 -42.62
CA ARG A 284 64.61 -11.85 -42.20
C ARG A 284 65.25 -12.10 -40.83
N ASP A 285 64.93 -13.22 -40.19
CA ASP A 285 65.37 -13.61 -38.85
C ASP A 285 66.59 -14.57 -38.88
N ARG A 286 67.42 -14.53 -37.83
CA ARG A 286 68.52 -15.50 -37.62
C ARG A 286 67.94 -16.81 -37.06
N ILE A 287 68.24 -17.94 -37.70
CA ILE A 287 67.80 -19.27 -37.21
C ILE A 287 68.96 -19.93 -36.45
N ALA A 288 69.00 -19.76 -35.13
CA ALA A 288 70.06 -20.31 -34.27
C ALA A 288 69.92 -21.83 -34.05
N PHE A 289 71.05 -22.54 -33.95
CA PHE A 289 71.15 -23.96 -33.61
C PHE A 289 72.51 -24.30 -32.96
N THR A 290 72.59 -25.41 -32.24
CA THR A 290 73.83 -25.85 -31.58
C THR A 290 74.21 -27.28 -32.00
N THR A 291 75.50 -27.57 -32.09
CA THR A 291 76.00 -28.91 -32.43
C THR A 291 76.23 -29.77 -31.19
N GLY A 292 75.84 -31.05 -31.25
CA GLY A 292 76.17 -32.02 -30.21
C GLY A 292 77.57 -32.63 -30.37
N LYS A 293 77.85 -33.68 -29.58
CA LYS A 293 79.09 -34.47 -29.68
C LYS A 293 79.16 -35.41 -30.90
N SER A 294 78.03 -35.66 -31.58
CA SER A 294 77.91 -36.72 -32.60
C SER A 294 77.04 -36.38 -33.81
N GLY A 295 76.34 -35.24 -33.82
CA GLY A 295 75.46 -34.86 -34.94
C GLY A 295 74.50 -33.72 -34.61
N GLY A 296 73.55 -33.46 -35.51
CA GLY A 296 72.42 -32.54 -35.32
C GLY A 296 71.36 -32.59 -36.42
N HIS A 297 70.15 -32.12 -36.11
CA HIS A 297 69.06 -31.89 -37.07
C HIS A 297 68.35 -30.56 -36.76
N VAL A 298 68.00 -29.81 -37.80
CA VAL A 298 67.35 -28.49 -37.71
C VAL A 298 66.18 -28.42 -38.68
N THR A 299 64.98 -28.14 -38.17
CA THR A 299 63.77 -27.98 -39.00
C THR A 299 63.41 -26.51 -39.17
N ILE A 300 63.03 -26.11 -40.38
CA ILE A 300 62.76 -24.72 -40.76
C ILE A 300 61.32 -24.63 -41.28
N ASN A 301 60.47 -23.85 -40.60
CA ASN A 301 59.09 -23.59 -41.02
C ASN A 301 59.03 -22.39 -41.98
N GLU A 302 58.32 -22.51 -43.08
CA GLU A 302 58.19 -21.49 -44.13
C GLU A 302 56.77 -20.91 -44.19
N GLN A 303 56.64 -19.59 -44.28
CA GLN A 303 55.32 -18.94 -44.42
C GLN A 303 54.96 -18.85 -45.91
N PRO A 304 53.93 -19.58 -46.40
CA PRO A 304 53.50 -19.49 -47.78
C PRO A 304 52.83 -18.14 -48.07
N GLY A 305 53.03 -17.63 -49.29
CA GLY A 305 52.26 -16.50 -49.80
C GLY A 305 50.83 -16.91 -50.16
N SER A 306 49.89 -15.97 -50.16
CA SER A 306 48.47 -16.23 -50.45
C SER A 306 47.79 -15.08 -51.19
N ILE A 307 46.50 -15.21 -51.47
CA ILE A 307 45.68 -14.20 -52.15
C ILE A 307 44.50 -13.83 -51.23
N THR A 308 44.12 -12.55 -51.24
CA THR A 308 42.92 -12.01 -50.60
C THR A 308 42.02 -11.37 -51.66
N LEU A 309 40.74 -11.76 -51.67
CA LEU A 309 39.75 -11.32 -52.66
C LEU A 309 38.57 -10.62 -51.97
N ARG A 310 38.37 -9.35 -52.29
CA ARG A 310 37.18 -8.57 -51.92
C ARG A 310 36.14 -8.64 -53.03
N VAL A 311 34.94 -9.11 -52.71
CA VAL A 311 33.75 -8.99 -53.55
C VAL A 311 32.93 -7.79 -53.07
N VAL A 312 32.41 -7.01 -54.01
CA VAL A 312 31.51 -5.87 -53.76
C VAL A 312 30.28 -6.04 -54.64
N LYS A 313 29.10 -6.13 -54.04
CA LYS A 313 27.84 -6.20 -54.79
C LYS A 313 27.29 -4.84 -55.15
N THR A 314 26.62 -4.81 -56.29
CA THR A 314 25.83 -3.68 -56.76
C THR A 314 24.50 -4.13 -57.32
N ASP A 315 23.50 -3.26 -57.25
CA ASP A 315 22.24 -3.40 -57.95
C ASP A 315 22.41 -3.08 -59.44
N ALA A 316 21.86 -3.90 -60.35
CA ALA A 316 22.03 -3.71 -61.80
C ALA A 316 21.33 -2.45 -62.36
N ALA A 317 20.28 -1.95 -61.68
CA ALA A 317 19.53 -0.79 -62.16
C ALA A 317 20.13 0.55 -61.70
N THR A 318 20.59 0.63 -60.45
CA THR A 318 21.23 1.83 -59.88
C THR A 318 22.75 1.86 -60.06
N ASN A 319 23.40 0.71 -60.32
CA ASN A 319 24.86 0.52 -60.25
C ASN A 319 25.47 0.87 -58.87
N ALA A 320 24.64 0.87 -57.81
CA ALA A 320 24.99 1.24 -56.45
C ALA A 320 24.49 0.18 -55.45
N GLY A 321 24.14 0.57 -54.22
CA GLY A 321 23.59 -0.34 -53.21
C GLY A 321 22.18 -0.87 -53.53
N ALA A 322 21.65 -1.68 -52.62
CA ALA A 322 20.31 -2.27 -52.75
C ALA A 322 19.20 -1.21 -52.86
N GLN A 323 18.11 -1.55 -53.55
CA GLN A 323 16.88 -0.74 -53.55
C GLN A 323 16.01 -1.02 -52.33
N ALA A 324 15.08 -0.10 -52.02
CA ALA A 324 14.11 -0.30 -50.94
C ALA A 324 13.36 -1.62 -51.12
N GLY A 325 13.18 -2.37 -50.02
CA GLY A 325 12.58 -3.71 -50.06
C GLY A 325 13.50 -4.85 -50.52
N THR A 326 14.77 -4.58 -50.81
CA THR A 326 15.75 -5.61 -51.21
C THR A 326 17.03 -5.51 -50.39
N SER A 327 17.94 -6.50 -50.52
CA SER A 327 19.27 -6.44 -49.91
C SER A 327 20.31 -7.08 -50.80
N LEU A 328 21.56 -6.62 -50.70
CA LEU A 328 22.73 -7.24 -51.35
C LEU A 328 23.56 -8.09 -50.36
N ALA A 329 23.11 -8.20 -49.10
CA ALA A 329 23.69 -9.05 -48.07
C ALA A 329 23.27 -10.52 -48.26
N LYS A 330 24.05 -11.45 -47.70
CA LYS A 330 23.83 -12.90 -47.73
C LYS A 330 23.84 -13.52 -49.14
N ALA A 331 24.39 -12.80 -50.13
CA ALA A 331 24.77 -13.38 -51.42
C ALA A 331 25.95 -14.34 -51.17
N GLU A 332 25.82 -15.61 -51.56
CA GLU A 332 26.83 -16.63 -51.29
C GLU A 332 27.75 -16.81 -52.49
N PHE A 333 29.05 -16.79 -52.22
CA PHE A 333 30.11 -16.99 -53.19
C PHE A 333 30.84 -18.29 -52.93
N THR A 334 31.05 -19.07 -53.98
CA THR A 334 31.93 -20.24 -53.96
C THR A 334 33.23 -19.91 -54.70
N CYS A 335 34.36 -20.12 -54.02
CA CYS A 335 35.70 -20.01 -54.57
C CYS A 335 36.37 -21.39 -54.58
N VAL A 336 36.80 -21.86 -55.76
CA VAL A 336 37.43 -23.17 -55.96
C VAL A 336 38.83 -22.98 -56.55
N SER A 337 39.87 -23.56 -55.94
CA SER A 337 41.21 -23.56 -56.52
C SER A 337 41.38 -24.75 -57.47
N GLN A 338 41.81 -24.51 -58.71
CA GLN A 338 42.26 -25.59 -59.60
C GLN A 338 43.72 -25.98 -59.35
N SER A 339 44.52 -25.10 -58.74
CA SER A 339 45.94 -25.39 -58.41
C SER A 339 46.15 -26.07 -57.06
N THR A 340 45.15 -26.09 -56.16
CA THR A 340 45.24 -26.80 -54.87
C THR A 340 44.11 -27.83 -54.76
N PRO A 341 44.38 -29.13 -55.00
CA PRO A 341 43.36 -30.16 -55.03
C PRO A 341 42.52 -30.22 -53.75
N GLY A 342 41.20 -30.10 -53.89
CA GLY A 342 40.26 -30.13 -52.77
C GLY A 342 40.11 -28.81 -51.99
N TRP A 343 40.80 -27.73 -52.38
CA TRP A 343 40.59 -26.42 -51.78
C TRP A 343 39.34 -25.75 -52.40
N THR A 344 38.30 -25.64 -51.58
CA THR A 344 37.08 -24.85 -51.84
C THR A 344 36.72 -24.06 -50.58
N ARG A 345 36.23 -22.84 -50.75
CA ARG A 345 35.65 -22.02 -49.67
C ARG A 345 34.37 -21.35 -50.15
N THR A 346 33.35 -21.34 -49.29
CA THR A 346 32.19 -20.47 -49.42
C THR A 346 32.34 -19.26 -48.50
N PHE A 347 31.78 -18.12 -48.91
CA PHE A 347 31.77 -16.87 -48.14
C PHE A 347 30.56 -16.03 -48.58
N THR A 348 29.99 -15.25 -47.66
CA THR A 348 28.77 -14.46 -47.90
C THR A 348 29.03 -12.96 -47.85
N THR A 349 28.19 -12.18 -48.51
CA THR A 349 28.17 -10.72 -48.30
C THR A 349 27.57 -10.33 -46.96
N GLU A 350 28.19 -9.35 -46.33
CA GLU A 350 27.69 -8.67 -45.12
C GLU A 350 26.65 -7.59 -45.49
N ASP A 351 26.12 -6.89 -44.49
CA ASP A 351 25.04 -5.89 -44.65
C ASP A 351 25.40 -4.70 -45.57
N ASP A 352 26.69 -4.44 -45.81
CA ASP A 352 27.17 -3.41 -46.75
C ASP A 352 27.32 -3.92 -48.20
N GLY A 353 26.91 -5.17 -48.47
CA GLY A 353 26.99 -5.82 -49.77
C GLY A 353 28.39 -6.36 -50.12
N GLN A 354 29.33 -6.44 -49.18
CA GLN A 354 30.71 -6.85 -49.44
C GLN A 354 31.07 -8.17 -48.76
N ALA A 355 32.01 -8.89 -49.34
CA ALA A 355 32.57 -10.12 -48.77
C ALA A 355 34.08 -10.16 -48.99
N THR A 356 34.87 -10.62 -48.02
CA THR A 356 36.33 -10.76 -48.20
C THR A 356 36.81 -12.16 -47.84
N LEU A 357 37.48 -12.81 -48.78
CA LEU A 357 38.07 -14.15 -48.62
C LEU A 357 39.60 -14.05 -48.68
N SER A 358 40.24 -14.25 -47.53
CA SER A 358 41.70 -14.29 -47.37
C SER A 358 42.23 -15.72 -47.36
N GLY A 359 43.52 -15.90 -47.67
CA GLY A 359 44.17 -17.22 -47.62
C GLY A 359 43.78 -18.13 -48.79
N ILE A 360 43.43 -17.56 -49.94
CA ILE A 360 43.25 -18.32 -51.18
C ILE A 360 44.66 -18.74 -51.68
N PRO A 361 44.87 -20.00 -52.10
CA PRO A 361 46.15 -20.46 -52.61
C PRO A 361 46.61 -19.74 -53.88
N LEU A 362 47.92 -19.65 -54.08
CA LEU A 362 48.51 -19.24 -55.36
C LEU A 362 48.20 -20.24 -56.49
N GLY A 363 48.27 -19.76 -57.73
CA GLY A 363 47.88 -20.50 -58.93
C GLY A 363 46.53 -20.05 -59.48
N THR A 364 45.76 -20.98 -60.04
CA THR A 364 44.46 -20.71 -60.65
C THR A 364 43.31 -21.00 -59.68
N PHE A 365 42.33 -20.10 -59.63
CA PHE A 365 41.05 -20.30 -58.94
C PHE A 365 39.87 -19.68 -59.72
N THR A 366 38.66 -20.19 -59.49
CA THR A 366 37.41 -19.62 -60.02
C THR A 366 36.48 -19.22 -58.89
N LEU A 367 35.90 -18.02 -59.01
CA LEU A 367 34.81 -17.49 -58.21
C LEU A 367 33.49 -17.61 -59.00
N TYR A 368 32.40 -17.99 -58.35
CA TYR A 368 31.04 -17.79 -58.85
C TYR A 368 30.06 -17.55 -57.69
N GLU A 369 28.89 -16.98 -57.99
CA GLU A 369 27.81 -16.83 -57.02
C GLU A 369 27.04 -18.16 -56.93
N SER A 370 27.00 -18.78 -55.75
CA SER A 370 26.23 -20.00 -55.49
C SER A 370 24.80 -19.72 -55.03
N LYS A 371 24.53 -18.52 -54.49
CA LYS A 371 23.19 -18.10 -54.07
C LYS A 371 23.01 -16.58 -54.18
N ALA A 372 21.95 -16.15 -54.86
CA ALA A 372 21.55 -14.75 -54.92
C ALA A 372 21.10 -14.21 -53.55
N PRO A 373 21.27 -12.90 -53.30
CA PRO A 373 20.63 -12.25 -52.16
C PRO A 373 19.13 -12.03 -52.43
N GLU A 374 18.40 -11.64 -51.40
CA GLU A 374 16.93 -11.58 -51.41
C GLU A 374 16.37 -10.48 -52.33
N GLY A 375 15.42 -10.85 -53.20
CA GLY A 375 14.86 -9.98 -54.24
C GLY A 375 15.62 -9.97 -55.57
N TYR A 376 16.73 -10.71 -55.67
CA TYR A 376 17.60 -10.73 -56.85
C TYR A 376 17.66 -12.11 -57.53
N LEU A 377 17.92 -12.09 -58.84
CA LEU A 377 18.21 -13.27 -59.64
C LEU A 377 19.65 -13.75 -59.42
N LEU A 378 19.86 -15.07 -59.58
CA LEU A 378 21.18 -15.71 -59.54
C LEU A 378 21.87 -15.55 -60.90
N PRO A 379 23.00 -14.84 -61.00
CA PRO A 379 23.75 -14.73 -62.25
C PRO A 379 24.37 -16.08 -62.64
N HIS A 380 24.58 -16.29 -63.94
CA HIS A 380 25.24 -17.48 -64.48
C HIS A 380 26.74 -17.26 -64.75
N ASP A 381 27.27 -16.11 -64.35
CA ASP A 381 28.67 -15.75 -64.53
C ASP A 381 29.62 -16.50 -63.59
N SER A 382 30.85 -16.69 -64.08
CA SER A 382 31.97 -17.15 -63.26
C SER A 382 33.26 -16.42 -63.67
N TRP A 383 34.17 -16.25 -62.72
CA TRP A 383 35.35 -15.41 -62.89
C TRP A 383 36.61 -16.17 -62.45
N THR A 384 37.46 -16.49 -63.41
CA THR A 384 38.70 -17.24 -63.20
C THR A 384 39.89 -16.30 -63.14
N TYR A 385 40.76 -16.52 -62.16
CA TYR A 385 41.96 -15.76 -61.90
C TYR A 385 43.17 -16.72 -61.88
N THR A 386 44.32 -16.24 -62.35
CA THR A 386 45.60 -16.96 -62.24
C THR A 386 46.62 -16.01 -61.63
N VAL A 387 47.18 -16.38 -60.48
CA VAL A 387 48.09 -15.53 -59.70
C VAL A 387 49.38 -16.28 -59.37
N GLY A 388 50.51 -15.76 -59.85
CA GLY A 388 51.83 -16.33 -59.66
C GLY A 388 52.56 -15.83 -58.40
N PRO A 389 53.59 -16.57 -57.93
CA PRO A 389 54.39 -16.18 -56.76
C PRO A 389 55.21 -14.90 -56.97
N ASN A 390 55.34 -14.42 -58.22
CA ASN A 390 55.98 -13.16 -58.58
C ASN A 390 55.05 -11.93 -58.43
N GLN A 391 53.80 -12.12 -57.99
CA GLN A 391 52.82 -11.03 -57.76
C GLN A 391 52.62 -10.72 -56.27
N LEU A 392 53.26 -11.48 -55.38
CA LEU A 392 53.23 -11.26 -53.93
C LEU A 392 53.78 -9.88 -53.55
N ASN A 393 53.08 -9.16 -52.68
CA ASN A 393 53.56 -7.93 -52.05
C ASN A 393 54.58 -8.22 -50.92
N ASP A 394 55.14 -7.17 -50.30
CA ASP A 394 56.09 -7.28 -49.18
C ASP A 394 55.55 -8.03 -47.93
N MET A 395 54.23 -8.22 -47.83
CA MET A 395 53.56 -8.98 -46.76
C MET A 395 53.29 -10.45 -47.13
N GLY A 396 53.59 -10.86 -48.37
CA GLY A 396 53.27 -12.21 -48.86
C GLY A 396 51.80 -12.40 -49.28
N VAL A 397 51.12 -11.33 -49.69
CA VAL A 397 49.71 -11.38 -50.13
C VAL A 397 49.57 -10.78 -51.54
N VAL A 398 48.60 -11.26 -52.31
CA VAL A 398 48.07 -10.58 -53.51
C VAL A 398 46.63 -10.14 -53.23
N GLU A 399 46.33 -8.86 -53.40
CA GLU A 399 45.00 -8.30 -53.14
C GLU A 399 44.23 -8.10 -54.46
N LEU A 400 42.96 -8.51 -54.47
CA LEU A 400 42.06 -8.44 -55.63
C LEU A 400 40.69 -7.87 -55.22
N GLU A 401 40.07 -7.05 -56.08
CA GLU A 401 38.67 -6.61 -55.94
C GLU A 401 37.83 -7.06 -57.14
N ARG A 402 36.60 -7.50 -56.89
CA ARG A 402 35.59 -7.78 -57.92
C ARG A 402 34.25 -7.13 -57.59
N ARG A 403 33.76 -6.31 -58.52
CA ARG A 403 32.37 -5.80 -58.51
C ARG A 403 31.49 -6.71 -59.34
N ILE A 404 30.29 -7.02 -58.83
CA ILE A 404 29.33 -7.93 -59.45
C ILE A 404 27.92 -7.30 -59.33
N PRO A 405 27.21 -7.04 -60.44
CA PRO A 405 25.84 -6.59 -60.42
C PRO A 405 24.85 -7.76 -60.36
N ASN A 406 23.71 -7.59 -59.68
CA ASN A 406 22.56 -8.51 -59.79
C ASN A 406 21.31 -7.79 -60.31
N THR A 407 20.56 -8.49 -61.15
CA THR A 407 19.24 -8.05 -61.64
C THR A 407 18.15 -8.46 -60.65
N HIS A 408 17.17 -7.59 -60.43
CA HIS A 408 15.99 -7.87 -59.61
C HIS A 408 15.12 -8.99 -60.20
N VAL A 409 14.44 -9.71 -59.31
CA VAL A 409 13.15 -10.33 -59.61
C VAL A 409 12.15 -9.20 -59.90
N ALA A 410 11.43 -9.26 -61.03
CA ALA A 410 10.44 -8.25 -61.39
C ALA A 410 9.13 -8.84 -61.93
N PHE A 411 8.04 -8.09 -61.82
CA PHE A 411 6.70 -8.50 -62.24
C PHE A 411 5.92 -7.38 -62.95
N ASP A 412 4.75 -7.75 -63.45
CA ASP A 412 3.78 -6.88 -64.12
C ASP A 412 2.37 -7.04 -63.52
N ILE A 413 1.55 -5.99 -63.66
CA ILE A 413 0.16 -5.96 -63.18
C ILE A 413 -0.79 -5.46 -64.28
N GLU A 414 -1.99 -6.02 -64.30
CA GLU A 414 -3.13 -5.55 -65.08
C GLU A 414 -4.36 -5.35 -64.20
N ILE A 415 -5.14 -4.31 -64.49
CA ILE A 415 -6.36 -3.94 -63.78
C ILE A 415 -7.48 -3.75 -64.82
N SER A 416 -8.61 -4.42 -64.60
CA SER A 416 -9.87 -4.19 -65.30
C SER A 416 -10.84 -3.50 -64.35
N LYS A 417 -11.29 -2.29 -64.70
CA LYS A 417 -12.09 -1.41 -63.84
C LYS A 417 -13.52 -1.25 -64.35
N PHE A 418 -14.49 -1.57 -63.51
CA PHE A 418 -15.91 -1.39 -63.82
C PHE A 418 -16.64 -0.51 -62.80
N LYS A 419 -17.86 -0.14 -63.18
CA LYS A 419 -18.88 0.57 -62.39
C LYS A 419 -20.03 -0.40 -62.13
N ASP A 420 -20.13 -0.87 -60.89
CA ASP A 420 -21.26 -1.67 -60.45
C ASP A 420 -22.40 -0.74 -60.00
N TYR A 421 -23.51 -0.79 -60.72
CA TYR A 421 -24.71 -0.01 -60.40
C TYR A 421 -25.54 -0.66 -59.27
N GLY A 422 -25.26 -1.91 -58.90
CA GLY A 422 -26.04 -2.75 -58.00
C GLY A 422 -27.11 -3.56 -58.75
N ASN A 423 -28.08 -4.09 -57.99
CA ASN A 423 -29.15 -4.99 -58.49
C ASN A 423 -30.20 -4.33 -59.43
N ASP A 424 -29.88 -3.23 -60.13
CA ASP A 424 -30.73 -2.71 -61.20
C ASP A 424 -30.68 -3.68 -62.40
N GLU A 425 -31.83 -4.25 -62.80
CA GLU A 425 -31.95 -5.39 -63.76
C GLU A 425 -31.52 -5.09 -65.22
N GLN A 426 -30.73 -4.04 -65.48
CA GLN A 426 -30.35 -3.61 -66.82
C GLN A 426 -29.11 -4.33 -67.35
N SER A 427 -29.37 -5.37 -68.15
CA SER A 427 -28.45 -6.09 -69.06
C SER A 427 -27.37 -7.00 -68.46
N GLY A 428 -26.97 -6.83 -67.19
CA GLY A 428 -25.92 -7.66 -66.57
C GLY A 428 -24.53 -7.51 -67.22
N LEU A 429 -24.29 -6.37 -67.85
CA LEU A 429 -22.99 -5.96 -68.40
C LEU A 429 -22.53 -4.70 -67.67
N GLU A 430 -21.54 -4.85 -66.80
CA GLU A 430 -20.96 -3.75 -66.03
C GLU A 430 -20.26 -2.74 -66.95
N GLN A 431 -20.35 -1.45 -66.64
CA GLN A 431 -19.78 -0.41 -67.50
C GLN A 431 -18.30 -0.18 -67.17
N PRO A 432 -17.39 -0.12 -68.16
CA PRO A 432 -16.00 0.20 -67.91
C PRO A 432 -15.83 1.62 -67.34
N ALA A 433 -14.85 1.79 -66.47
CA ALA A 433 -14.45 3.10 -65.94
C ALA A 433 -13.14 3.55 -66.59
N GLU A 434 -13.25 4.38 -67.62
CA GLU A 434 -12.14 5.11 -68.26
C GLU A 434 -11.59 6.22 -67.33
N GLY A 435 -10.27 6.48 -67.40
CA GLY A 435 -9.63 7.62 -66.76
C GLY A 435 -9.33 7.46 -65.26
N VAL A 436 -9.68 6.32 -64.67
CA VAL A 436 -9.37 5.98 -63.28
C VAL A 436 -7.87 5.78 -63.13
N VAL A 437 -7.27 6.41 -62.12
CA VAL A 437 -5.83 6.31 -61.84
C VAL A 437 -5.59 5.42 -60.63
N PHE A 438 -4.63 4.51 -60.77
CA PHE A 438 -4.10 3.69 -59.68
C PHE A 438 -2.68 4.10 -59.34
N GLU A 439 -2.42 4.35 -58.06
CA GLU A 439 -1.07 4.43 -57.51
C GLU A 439 -0.59 3.05 -57.09
N ILE A 440 0.66 2.73 -57.42
CA ILE A 440 1.37 1.57 -56.88
C ILE A 440 2.37 2.10 -55.85
N VAL A 441 2.19 1.70 -54.59
CA VAL A 441 2.96 2.15 -53.44
C VAL A 441 3.85 1.02 -52.95
N SER A 442 5.17 1.23 -52.88
CA SER A 442 6.10 0.26 -52.30
C SER A 442 5.91 0.21 -50.79
N ASN A 443 5.68 -0.98 -50.23
CA ASN A 443 5.43 -1.10 -48.80
C ASN A 443 6.71 -0.92 -47.97
N SER A 444 7.91 -1.13 -48.51
CA SER A 444 9.16 -0.79 -47.80
C SER A 444 9.45 0.71 -47.76
N SER A 445 9.21 1.44 -48.86
CA SER A 445 9.54 2.87 -48.97
C SER A 445 8.40 3.81 -48.58
N LYS A 446 7.16 3.30 -48.57
CA LYS A 446 5.90 4.06 -48.48
C LYS A 446 5.76 5.16 -49.54
N GLN A 447 6.50 5.06 -50.65
CA GLN A 447 6.42 5.99 -51.79
C GLN A 447 5.56 5.39 -52.90
N VAL A 448 4.87 6.26 -53.64
CA VAL A 448 4.29 5.92 -54.95
C VAL A 448 5.45 5.69 -55.92
N VAL A 449 5.60 4.47 -56.43
CA VAL A 449 6.69 4.09 -57.34
C VAL A 449 6.28 4.16 -58.82
N GLY A 450 4.98 4.21 -59.09
CA GLY A 450 4.43 4.37 -60.43
C GLY A 450 2.92 4.47 -60.42
N THR A 451 2.35 4.86 -61.55
CA THR A 451 0.90 5.00 -61.75
C THR A 451 0.43 4.32 -63.02
N LEU A 452 -0.82 3.84 -62.97
CA LEU A 452 -1.54 3.26 -64.10
C LEU A 452 -2.84 4.04 -64.30
N THR A 453 -3.30 4.19 -65.54
CA THR A 453 -4.55 4.89 -65.87
C THR A 453 -5.37 4.01 -66.81
N THR A 454 -6.66 3.85 -66.53
CA THR A 454 -7.55 3.01 -67.33
C THR A 454 -7.92 3.68 -68.66
N ASN A 455 -7.89 2.89 -69.73
CA ASN A 455 -8.29 3.32 -71.08
C ASN A 455 -9.82 3.28 -71.26
N ILE A 456 -10.31 3.58 -72.48
CA ILE A 456 -11.73 3.55 -72.88
C ILE A 456 -12.47 2.23 -72.62
N TYR A 457 -11.75 1.14 -72.34
CA TYR A 457 -12.28 -0.19 -72.01
C TYR A 457 -12.15 -0.54 -70.52
N GLY A 458 -11.78 0.43 -69.67
CA GLY A 458 -11.56 0.22 -68.23
C GLY A 458 -10.26 -0.51 -67.90
N PHE A 459 -9.38 -0.75 -68.88
CA PHE A 459 -8.18 -1.58 -68.71
C PHE A 459 -6.92 -0.73 -68.52
N ALA A 460 -6.02 -1.16 -67.63
CA ALA A 460 -4.67 -0.60 -67.47
C ALA A 460 -3.64 -1.72 -67.25
N SER A 461 -2.47 -1.61 -67.89
CA SER A 461 -1.36 -2.58 -67.76
C SER A 461 -0.01 -1.87 -67.62
N THR A 462 0.91 -2.44 -66.84
CA THR A 462 2.34 -2.04 -66.90
C THR A 462 2.97 -2.31 -68.26
N LYS A 463 2.47 -3.31 -69.01
CA LYS A 463 3.00 -3.67 -70.34
C LYS A 463 2.64 -2.68 -71.44
N ASP A 464 1.56 -1.92 -71.25
CA ASP A 464 1.17 -0.82 -72.16
C ASP A 464 2.13 0.38 -72.05
N GLN A 465 2.98 0.40 -71.01
CA GLN A 465 4.06 1.37 -70.83
C GLN A 465 5.44 0.70 -71.14
N PRO A 466 5.85 0.54 -72.41
CA PRO A 466 7.01 -0.28 -72.80
C PRO A 466 8.38 0.22 -72.31
N LYS A 467 8.45 1.38 -71.64
CA LYS A 467 9.64 1.91 -70.96
C LYS A 467 9.47 2.02 -69.44
N ALA A 468 8.37 1.54 -68.86
CA ALA A 468 8.14 1.59 -67.44
C ALA A 468 9.20 0.79 -66.67
N TRP A 469 9.61 1.40 -65.56
CA TRP A 469 10.40 0.83 -64.50
C TRP A 469 9.99 1.56 -63.23
N PHE A 470 9.27 0.88 -62.34
CA PHE A 470 8.79 1.40 -61.06
C PHE A 470 9.78 1.03 -59.94
N GLY A 471 11.07 0.97 -60.29
CA GLY A 471 12.19 0.87 -59.38
C GLY A 471 13.11 2.09 -59.50
N ALA A 472 14.10 2.19 -58.63
CA ALA A 472 15.15 3.18 -58.76
C ALA A 472 16.11 2.85 -59.93
N GLY A 473 16.79 3.87 -60.43
CA GLY A 473 17.80 3.73 -61.47
C GLY A 473 17.23 3.56 -62.89
N THR A 474 17.95 2.83 -63.74
CA THR A 474 17.55 2.54 -65.12
C THR A 474 17.14 1.07 -65.23
N ARG A 475 16.06 0.76 -65.97
CA ARG A 475 15.61 -0.61 -66.22
C ARG A 475 16.77 -1.51 -66.72
N PRO A 476 17.13 -2.60 -66.02
CA PRO A 476 18.17 -3.51 -66.49
C PRO A 476 17.81 -4.18 -67.82
N GLU A 477 18.82 -4.47 -68.63
CA GLU A 477 18.64 -5.29 -69.84
C GLU A 477 18.20 -6.71 -69.46
N GLY A 478 17.16 -7.23 -70.13
CA GLY A 478 16.63 -8.58 -69.88
C GLY A 478 15.67 -8.72 -68.68
N VAL A 479 15.34 -7.66 -67.93
CA VAL A 479 14.45 -7.79 -66.75
C VAL A 479 12.98 -8.07 -67.12
N HIS A 480 12.39 -9.11 -66.51
CA HIS A 480 11.06 -9.63 -66.84
C HIS A 480 9.89 -8.93 -66.12
N GLY A 481 9.92 -7.61 -66.01
CA GLY A 481 8.79 -6.85 -65.48
C GLY A 481 9.03 -5.34 -65.48
N ALA A 482 8.00 -4.58 -65.10
CA ALA A 482 8.11 -3.15 -64.82
C ALA A 482 8.36 -2.86 -63.32
N ILE A 483 7.91 -3.73 -62.41
CA ILE A 483 7.93 -3.49 -60.96
C ILE A 483 8.95 -4.44 -60.31
N PRO A 484 9.96 -3.96 -59.55
CA PRO A 484 10.92 -4.82 -58.86
C PRO A 484 10.30 -5.47 -57.61
N TYR A 485 10.95 -6.51 -57.09
CA TYR A 485 10.61 -7.11 -55.81
C TYR A 485 10.73 -6.12 -54.62
N ASP A 486 9.77 -6.17 -53.71
CA ASP A 486 9.78 -5.49 -52.41
C ASP A 486 9.43 -6.54 -51.33
N ARG A 487 10.27 -6.71 -50.30
CA ARG A 487 10.07 -7.64 -49.17
C ARG A 487 8.77 -7.40 -48.41
N GLU A 488 8.26 -6.18 -48.39
CA GLU A 488 6.98 -5.84 -47.72
C GLU A 488 5.81 -5.85 -48.73
N GLY A 489 6.10 -6.12 -50.01
CA GLY A 489 5.15 -6.11 -51.11
C GLY A 489 4.77 -4.71 -51.58
N TYR A 490 3.59 -4.60 -52.19
CA TYR A 490 3.02 -3.34 -52.66
C TYR A 490 1.60 -3.13 -52.15
N THR A 491 1.16 -1.88 -52.07
CA THR A 491 -0.25 -1.50 -51.97
C THR A 491 -0.65 -0.83 -53.28
N VAL A 492 -1.78 -1.24 -53.86
CA VAL A 492 -2.37 -0.60 -55.04
C VAL A 492 -3.67 0.06 -54.62
N ARG A 493 -3.86 1.32 -55.04
CA ARG A 493 -5.00 2.13 -54.59
C ARG A 493 -5.53 3.07 -55.67
N GLU A 494 -6.84 3.25 -55.67
CA GLU A 494 -7.53 4.19 -56.57
C GLU A 494 -7.30 5.65 -56.09
N VAL A 495 -7.03 6.56 -57.01
CA VAL A 495 -6.84 8.00 -56.70
C VAL A 495 -8.22 8.66 -56.52
N PRO A 496 -8.52 9.27 -55.34
CA PRO A 496 -9.85 9.81 -55.02
C PRO A 496 -10.44 10.76 -56.07
N GLU A 497 -9.62 11.65 -56.63
CA GLU A 497 -10.01 12.64 -57.65
C GLU A 497 -10.40 12.01 -58.99
N THR A 498 -10.20 10.69 -59.17
CA THR A 498 -10.49 9.94 -60.39
C THR A 498 -11.62 8.91 -60.21
N VAL A 499 -12.17 8.78 -59.00
CA VAL A 499 -13.33 7.92 -58.73
C VAL A 499 -14.53 8.39 -59.55
N PRO A 500 -15.24 7.51 -60.27
CA PRO A 500 -16.43 7.88 -61.04
C PRO A 500 -17.51 8.54 -60.17
N ALA A 501 -17.97 9.73 -60.57
CA ALA A 501 -18.97 10.48 -59.82
C ALA A 501 -20.28 9.68 -59.64
N GLY A 502 -20.75 9.57 -58.39
CA GLY A 502 -21.92 8.76 -58.02
C GLY A 502 -21.61 7.33 -57.57
N PHE A 503 -20.33 6.97 -57.44
CA PHE A 503 -19.88 5.67 -56.96
C PHE A 503 -18.93 5.79 -55.77
N LYS A 504 -18.64 4.66 -55.13
CA LYS A 504 -17.64 4.53 -54.07
C LYS A 504 -16.24 4.34 -54.63
N ARG A 505 -15.25 4.82 -53.88
CA ARG A 505 -13.85 4.48 -54.08
C ARG A 505 -13.66 2.98 -53.85
N ALA A 506 -12.87 2.32 -54.70
CA ALA A 506 -12.49 0.93 -54.52
C ALA A 506 -11.48 0.80 -53.35
N GLU A 507 -11.58 -0.27 -52.57
CA GLU A 507 -10.69 -0.49 -51.43
C GLU A 507 -9.23 -0.70 -51.88
N ASP A 508 -8.28 -0.09 -51.16
CA ASP A 508 -6.84 -0.32 -51.32
C ASP A 508 -6.52 -1.82 -51.10
N TRP A 509 -5.81 -2.47 -52.04
CA TRP A 509 -5.42 -3.88 -51.91
C TRP A 509 -3.90 -4.08 -51.92
N THR A 510 -3.43 -5.17 -51.32
CA THR A 510 -2.01 -5.49 -51.25
C THR A 510 -1.60 -6.58 -52.24
N ILE A 511 -0.35 -6.48 -52.70
CA ILE A 511 0.37 -7.51 -53.43
C ILE A 511 1.41 -8.06 -52.44
N ALA A 512 1.20 -9.29 -51.97
CA ALA A 512 2.10 -9.92 -51.02
C ALA A 512 3.42 -10.36 -51.69
N PRO A 513 4.55 -10.39 -50.96
CA PRO A 513 5.86 -10.75 -51.51
C PRO A 513 5.88 -12.13 -52.19
N GLU A 514 5.09 -13.08 -51.70
CA GLU A 514 4.94 -14.43 -52.23
C GLU A 514 4.24 -14.48 -53.60
N GLN A 515 3.54 -13.41 -53.98
CA GLN A 515 2.94 -13.24 -55.31
C GLN A 515 3.94 -12.66 -56.33
N ILE A 516 5.09 -12.16 -55.87
CA ILE A 516 6.12 -11.54 -56.71
C ILE A 516 7.13 -12.62 -57.14
N ALA A 517 6.96 -13.12 -58.37
CA ALA A 517 7.92 -13.98 -59.04
C ALA A 517 8.39 -13.34 -60.35
N ASP A 518 9.56 -13.73 -60.85
CA ASP A 518 10.16 -13.12 -62.04
C ASP A 518 9.33 -13.45 -63.29
N GLY A 519 8.93 -12.42 -64.05
CA GLY A 519 8.00 -12.59 -65.18
C GLY A 519 6.53 -12.76 -64.79
N ALA A 520 6.18 -12.70 -63.49
CA ALA A 520 4.80 -12.84 -63.06
C ALA A 520 3.92 -11.71 -63.62
N LYS A 521 2.66 -12.06 -63.93
CA LYS A 521 1.63 -11.14 -64.39
C LYS A 521 0.41 -11.31 -63.50
N LEU A 522 0.18 -10.33 -62.62
CA LEU A 522 -0.98 -10.30 -61.73
C LEU A 522 -2.14 -9.58 -62.42
N GLN A 523 -3.36 -10.07 -62.25
CA GLN A 523 -4.55 -9.52 -62.91
C GLN A 523 -5.66 -9.31 -61.88
N TYR A 524 -6.25 -8.11 -61.88
CA TYR A 524 -7.29 -7.71 -60.93
C TYR A 524 -8.54 -7.22 -61.67
N ILE A 525 -9.71 -7.57 -61.14
CA ILE A 525 -11.00 -6.95 -61.47
C ILE A 525 -11.36 -6.09 -60.27
N VAL A 526 -11.74 -4.83 -60.50
CA VAL A 526 -11.90 -3.81 -59.46
C VAL A 526 -13.09 -2.93 -59.76
N ASP A 527 -14.08 -2.91 -58.88
CA ASP A 527 -15.39 -2.33 -59.16
C ASP A 527 -15.66 -1.12 -58.26
N ASN A 528 -16.28 -0.07 -58.80
CA ASN A 528 -16.83 1.01 -58.00
C ASN A 528 -18.32 0.70 -57.81
N HIS A 529 -18.75 0.35 -56.59
CA HIS A 529 -20.16 0.14 -56.28
C HIS A 529 -20.92 1.48 -56.25
N THR A 530 -22.21 1.48 -56.57
CA THR A 530 -23.11 2.64 -56.43
C THR A 530 -22.92 3.30 -55.06
N LEU A 531 -22.92 4.64 -55.05
CA LEU A 531 -22.86 5.41 -53.82
C LEU A 531 -24.17 5.30 -53.04
N SER A 532 -24.24 4.34 -52.11
CA SER A 532 -25.32 4.15 -51.14
C SER A 532 -24.84 3.49 -49.84
N THR A 533 -25.67 3.50 -48.79
CA THR A 533 -25.33 2.91 -47.48
C THR A 533 -26.57 2.40 -46.75
N HIS A 534 -26.46 1.30 -46.00
CA HIS A 534 -27.54 0.85 -45.13
C HIS A 534 -27.62 1.72 -43.87
N LEU A 535 -28.81 2.20 -43.52
CA LEU A 535 -28.99 2.92 -42.26
C LEU A 535 -29.07 1.94 -41.09
N GLN A 536 -28.25 2.11 -40.06
CA GLN A 536 -28.42 1.46 -38.77
C GLN A 536 -28.85 2.47 -37.72
N ILE A 537 -29.99 2.24 -37.09
CA ILE A 537 -30.47 3.02 -35.94
C ILE A 537 -29.98 2.30 -34.67
N ILE A 538 -29.31 3.05 -33.79
CA ILE A 538 -28.84 2.60 -32.48
C ILE A 538 -29.62 3.38 -31.42
N LYS A 539 -30.42 2.67 -30.60
CA LYS A 539 -31.13 3.27 -29.49
C LYS A 539 -30.15 3.67 -28.38
N ARG A 540 -30.26 4.91 -27.93
CA ARG A 540 -29.50 5.46 -26.79
C ARG A 540 -30.39 6.04 -25.72
N ASP A 541 -29.86 6.09 -24.51
CA ASP A 541 -30.41 6.85 -23.40
C ASP A 541 -30.00 8.33 -23.55
N ALA A 542 -30.92 9.27 -23.31
CA ALA A 542 -30.64 10.71 -23.46
C ALA A 542 -29.88 11.35 -22.30
N GLN A 543 -29.86 10.73 -21.12
CA GLN A 543 -29.16 11.21 -19.92
C GLN A 543 -27.74 10.63 -19.85
N THR A 544 -27.57 9.33 -20.06
CA THR A 544 -26.25 8.67 -19.98
C THR A 544 -25.49 8.68 -21.31
N GLY A 545 -26.21 8.78 -22.44
CA GLY A 545 -25.64 8.59 -23.79
C GLY A 545 -25.26 7.13 -24.10
N ALA A 546 -25.48 6.20 -23.19
CA ALA A 546 -25.18 4.78 -23.39
C ALA A 546 -26.10 4.16 -24.47
N SER A 547 -25.66 3.03 -25.02
CA SER A 547 -26.51 2.21 -25.91
C SER A 547 -27.51 1.42 -25.04
N VAL A 548 -28.77 1.31 -25.46
CA VAL A 548 -29.82 0.64 -24.67
C VAL A 548 -30.06 -0.77 -25.24
N PRO A 549 -29.49 -1.87 -24.69
CA PRO A 549 -29.63 -3.24 -25.20
C PRO A 549 -31.03 -3.82 -24.94
N LEU A 550 -32.05 -3.25 -25.59
CA LEU A 550 -33.45 -3.64 -25.41
C LEU A 550 -34.19 -3.68 -26.76
N ALA A 551 -34.90 -4.78 -26.98
CA ALA A 551 -35.69 -5.03 -28.18
C ALA A 551 -37.05 -4.34 -28.15
N GLY A 552 -37.53 -3.91 -29.32
CA GLY A 552 -38.90 -3.49 -29.52
C GLY A 552 -39.16 -2.00 -29.69
N PHE A 553 -38.14 -1.13 -29.63
CA PHE A 553 -38.27 0.25 -30.13
C PHE A 553 -38.52 0.20 -31.64
N SER A 554 -39.51 0.93 -32.14
CA SER A 554 -39.99 0.77 -33.52
C SER A 554 -40.01 2.10 -34.26
N PHE A 555 -39.34 2.13 -35.42
CA PHE A 555 -39.03 3.34 -36.19
C PHE A 555 -39.56 3.28 -37.62
N GLN A 556 -39.85 4.43 -38.22
CA GLN A 556 -40.14 4.60 -39.64
C GLN A 556 -39.08 5.48 -40.29
N LEU A 557 -38.60 5.09 -41.47
CA LEU A 557 -37.80 5.95 -42.33
C LEU A 557 -38.72 6.82 -43.18
N LEU A 558 -38.44 8.11 -43.27
CA LEU A 558 -39.17 9.08 -44.07
C LEU A 558 -38.26 9.74 -45.11
N ASN A 559 -38.83 10.10 -46.26
CA ASN A 559 -38.15 10.87 -47.31
C ASN A 559 -38.00 12.36 -46.93
N SER A 560 -37.43 13.17 -47.83
CA SER A 560 -37.26 14.62 -47.66
C SER A 560 -38.56 15.39 -47.37
N ASN A 561 -39.72 14.83 -47.75
CA ASN A 561 -41.06 15.41 -47.60
C ASN A 561 -41.77 14.91 -46.32
N ARG A 562 -41.10 14.09 -45.50
CA ARG A 562 -41.63 13.36 -44.32
C ARG A 562 -42.66 12.25 -44.64
N GLU A 563 -42.68 11.76 -45.88
CA GLU A 563 -43.51 10.62 -46.30
C GLU A 563 -42.79 9.29 -45.99
N PRO A 564 -43.45 8.26 -45.42
CA PRO A 564 -42.81 6.99 -45.09
C PRO A 564 -42.26 6.22 -46.29
N ILE A 565 -41.04 5.69 -46.15
CA ILE A 565 -40.39 4.82 -47.12
C ILE A 565 -40.63 3.36 -46.72
N SER A 566 -41.25 2.60 -47.62
CA SER A 566 -41.27 1.13 -47.54
C SER A 566 -40.00 0.55 -48.15
N GLN A 567 -39.47 -0.50 -47.54
CA GLN A 567 -38.36 -1.31 -48.06
C GLN A 567 -38.74 -2.80 -48.09
N THR A 568 -38.05 -3.55 -48.93
CA THR A 568 -38.26 -4.99 -49.17
C THR A 568 -37.20 -5.81 -48.46
N CYS A 569 -37.60 -6.71 -47.58
CA CYS A 569 -36.73 -7.77 -47.10
C CYS A 569 -37.05 -9.08 -47.83
N TRP A 570 -36.03 -9.84 -48.20
CA TRP A 570 -36.16 -11.07 -49.00
C TRP A 570 -35.93 -12.36 -48.20
N TYR A 571 -35.33 -12.26 -47.01
CA TYR A 571 -34.94 -13.40 -46.16
C TYR A 571 -35.13 -13.05 -44.68
N PRO A 572 -35.64 -13.96 -43.81
CA PRO A 572 -35.99 -15.35 -44.07
C PRO A 572 -37.33 -15.54 -44.81
N THR A 573 -38.15 -14.49 -44.91
CA THR A 573 -39.42 -14.48 -45.64
C THR A 573 -39.52 -13.17 -46.41
N HIS A 574 -40.02 -13.20 -47.65
CA HIS A 574 -40.23 -11.98 -48.43
C HIS A 574 -41.34 -11.12 -47.80
N ASN A 575 -41.00 -9.89 -47.37
CA ASN A 575 -41.97 -8.93 -46.87
C ASN A 575 -41.57 -7.48 -47.18
N VAL A 576 -42.55 -6.65 -47.54
CA VAL A 576 -42.41 -5.20 -47.64
C VAL A 576 -42.81 -4.57 -46.31
N MET A 577 -41.99 -3.68 -45.76
CA MET A 577 -42.25 -2.98 -44.50
C MET A 577 -41.70 -1.55 -44.50
N ASN A 578 -42.39 -0.65 -43.81
CA ASN A 578 -41.96 0.73 -43.59
C ASN A 578 -41.62 1.03 -42.12
N THR A 579 -41.79 0.04 -41.24
CA THR A 579 -41.62 0.14 -39.79
C THR A 579 -40.63 -0.94 -39.36
N PHE A 580 -39.57 -0.54 -38.67
CA PHE A 580 -38.38 -1.34 -38.38
C PHE A 580 -38.14 -1.36 -36.86
N THR A 581 -37.92 -2.54 -36.27
CA THR A 581 -37.93 -2.72 -34.81
C THR A 581 -36.56 -3.19 -34.28
N THR A 582 -36.12 -2.67 -33.14
CA THR A 582 -34.82 -3.03 -32.55
C THR A 582 -34.79 -4.48 -32.08
N ASN A 583 -33.63 -5.11 -32.30
CA ASN A 583 -33.24 -6.38 -31.70
C ASN A 583 -32.79 -6.20 -30.24
N ALA A 584 -32.36 -7.29 -29.59
CA ALA A 584 -31.91 -7.30 -28.20
C ALA A 584 -30.62 -6.51 -27.92
N THR A 585 -29.93 -5.93 -28.92
CA THR A 585 -28.80 -5.01 -28.69
C THR A 585 -29.20 -3.53 -28.82
N GLY A 586 -30.50 -3.23 -28.95
CA GLY A 586 -30.99 -1.87 -29.16
C GLY A 586 -30.80 -1.34 -30.58
N THR A 587 -30.49 -2.23 -31.53
CA THR A 587 -30.14 -1.84 -32.91
C THR A 587 -31.15 -2.35 -33.93
N VAL A 588 -31.30 -1.61 -35.03
CA VAL A 588 -31.96 -2.10 -36.25
C VAL A 588 -31.24 -1.55 -37.49
N THR A 589 -30.85 -2.44 -38.40
CA THR A 589 -30.30 -2.08 -39.72
C THR A 589 -31.39 -2.24 -40.77
N LEU A 590 -31.55 -1.24 -41.64
CA LEU A 590 -32.58 -1.21 -42.67
C LEU A 590 -32.20 -2.10 -43.87
N PRO A 591 -33.14 -2.90 -44.42
CA PRO A 591 -32.85 -3.93 -45.42
C PRO A 591 -32.42 -3.42 -46.80
N GLU A 592 -32.77 -2.19 -47.19
CA GLU A 592 -32.31 -1.57 -48.45
C GLU A 592 -31.39 -0.36 -48.19
N SER A 593 -30.40 -0.17 -49.08
CA SER A 593 -29.44 0.93 -48.97
C SER A 593 -30.00 2.28 -49.45
N LEU A 594 -29.58 3.35 -48.80
CA LEU A 594 -29.98 4.73 -49.06
C LEU A 594 -28.93 5.46 -49.90
N LYS A 595 -29.36 6.20 -50.92
CA LYS A 595 -28.51 7.07 -51.74
C LYS A 595 -28.28 8.42 -51.01
N PRO A 596 -27.24 9.22 -51.37
CA PRO A 596 -27.02 10.53 -50.80
C PRO A 596 -28.26 11.43 -50.80
N GLY A 597 -28.57 12.05 -49.66
CA GLY A 597 -29.81 12.77 -49.47
C GLY A 597 -30.15 13.07 -48.01
N THR A 598 -31.28 13.75 -47.79
CA THR A 598 -31.86 14.00 -46.46
C THR A 598 -33.05 13.08 -46.23
N TYR A 599 -33.04 12.40 -45.09
CA TYR A 599 -34.07 11.51 -44.59
C TYR A 599 -34.47 11.93 -43.17
N TYR A 600 -35.56 11.38 -42.66
CA TYR A 600 -35.91 11.50 -41.24
C TYR A 600 -36.24 10.13 -40.67
N VAL A 601 -35.93 9.91 -39.39
CA VAL A 601 -36.31 8.72 -38.64
C VAL A 601 -37.35 9.16 -37.61
N ARG A 602 -38.55 8.57 -37.65
CA ARG A 602 -39.61 8.77 -36.66
C ARG A 602 -39.76 7.54 -35.81
N GLU A 603 -39.67 7.66 -34.49
CA GLU A 603 -40.12 6.61 -33.58
C GLU A 603 -41.66 6.55 -33.53
N VAL A 604 -42.19 5.33 -33.53
CA VAL A 604 -43.63 5.02 -33.48
C VAL A 604 -44.01 4.44 -32.12
N ALA A 605 -43.13 3.63 -31.54
CA ALA A 605 -43.31 3.04 -30.22
C ALA A 605 -41.97 2.89 -29.50
N ALA A 606 -41.92 3.35 -28.26
CA ALA A 606 -40.81 3.17 -27.34
C ALA A 606 -41.01 1.92 -26.46
N LYS A 607 -40.12 1.70 -25.49
CA LYS A 607 -40.19 0.65 -24.47
C LYS A 607 -39.90 1.24 -23.09
N ALA A 608 -40.52 0.70 -22.05
CA ALA A 608 -40.35 1.17 -20.68
C ALA A 608 -38.85 1.25 -20.27
N PRO A 609 -38.41 2.28 -19.54
CA PRO A 609 -39.19 3.44 -19.07
C PRO A 609 -39.26 4.60 -20.09
N TYR A 610 -38.86 4.41 -21.35
CA TYR A 610 -38.62 5.51 -22.29
C TYR A 610 -39.89 6.12 -22.90
N LEU A 611 -39.89 7.45 -22.93
CA LEU A 611 -40.83 8.26 -23.70
C LEU A 611 -40.55 8.14 -25.21
N VAL A 612 -41.53 8.45 -26.05
CA VAL A 612 -41.33 8.51 -27.52
C VAL A 612 -40.57 9.79 -27.92
N GLY A 613 -39.55 9.66 -28.77
CA GLY A 613 -38.68 10.78 -29.18
C GLY A 613 -39.11 11.50 -30.48
N ASP A 614 -38.63 12.74 -30.66
CA ASP A 614 -38.85 13.58 -31.85
C ASP A 614 -38.20 13.03 -33.14
N GLU A 615 -38.71 13.45 -34.32
CA GLU A 615 -38.20 13.00 -35.63
C GLU A 615 -36.72 13.42 -35.87
N LEU A 616 -35.81 12.44 -35.83
CA LEU A 616 -34.38 12.62 -36.05
C LEU A 616 -34.08 12.84 -37.54
N LYS A 617 -33.51 14.00 -37.90
CA LYS A 617 -32.98 14.25 -39.25
C LYS A 617 -31.70 13.45 -39.49
N VAL A 618 -31.68 12.68 -40.58
CA VAL A 618 -30.49 11.95 -41.06
C VAL A 618 -30.06 12.54 -42.41
N THR A 619 -28.74 12.69 -42.62
CA THR A 619 -28.20 13.13 -43.91
C THR A 619 -27.13 12.13 -44.35
N ILE A 620 -27.35 11.51 -45.51
CA ILE A 620 -26.37 10.63 -46.16
C ILE A 620 -25.52 11.51 -47.09
N PRO A 621 -24.20 11.65 -46.86
CA PRO A 621 -23.36 12.53 -47.66
C PRO A 621 -23.08 11.95 -49.05
N ALA A 622 -22.78 12.83 -50.01
CA ALA A 622 -22.30 12.46 -51.33
C ALA A 622 -20.77 12.29 -51.31
N ASP A 623 -20.31 11.29 -50.57
CA ASP A 623 -18.91 11.02 -50.24
C ASP A 623 -18.43 9.71 -50.89
N ALA A 624 -17.31 9.73 -51.61
CA ALA A 624 -16.79 8.54 -52.27
C ALA A 624 -16.35 7.44 -51.29
N ASP A 625 -15.98 7.81 -50.05
CA ASP A 625 -15.57 6.86 -49.00
C ASP A 625 -16.74 6.47 -48.07
N LEU A 626 -18.00 6.66 -48.51
CA LEU A 626 -19.20 6.35 -47.73
C LEU A 626 -19.25 4.86 -47.31
N THR A 627 -19.26 4.63 -46.00
CA THR A 627 -19.28 3.29 -45.39
C THR A 627 -20.45 2.40 -45.86
N PRO A 628 -20.32 1.06 -45.84
CA PRO A 628 -21.42 0.15 -46.18
C PRO A 628 -22.66 0.30 -45.26
N ILE A 629 -22.44 0.69 -44.01
CA ILE A 629 -23.48 1.00 -43.02
C ILE A 629 -23.20 2.40 -42.43
N ALA A 630 -24.21 3.26 -42.42
CA ALA A 630 -24.22 4.53 -41.71
C ALA A 630 -24.99 4.35 -40.38
N ALA A 631 -24.29 4.45 -39.26
CA ALA A 631 -24.89 4.33 -37.93
C ALA A 631 -25.38 5.71 -37.42
N VAL A 632 -26.64 5.78 -36.99
CA VAL A 632 -27.24 6.96 -36.35
C VAL A 632 -27.73 6.61 -34.96
N SER A 633 -27.51 7.51 -34.01
CA SER A 633 -27.96 7.33 -32.62
C SER A 633 -29.28 8.04 -32.38
N TYR A 634 -30.27 7.34 -31.82
CA TYR A 634 -31.59 7.86 -31.50
C TYR A 634 -31.79 7.86 -29.98
N PHE A 635 -31.84 9.06 -29.40
CA PHE A 635 -31.85 9.30 -27.95
C PHE A 635 -33.28 9.54 -27.47
N ASN A 636 -33.67 8.93 -26.36
CA ASN A 636 -34.93 9.26 -25.67
C ASN A 636 -34.65 9.41 -24.18
N SER A 637 -35.39 10.29 -23.51
CA SER A 637 -35.44 10.35 -22.04
C SER A 637 -36.25 9.17 -21.48
N ALA A 638 -35.79 8.63 -20.35
CA ALA A 638 -36.65 7.85 -19.48
C ALA A 638 -37.75 8.76 -18.88
N ALA A 639 -38.92 8.19 -18.59
CA ALA A 639 -39.85 8.76 -17.65
C ALA A 639 -39.28 8.62 -16.22
N THR A 640 -39.65 9.56 -15.36
CA THR A 640 -39.19 9.64 -13.97
C THR A 640 -40.36 9.50 -13.00
N GLY A 641 -40.06 9.44 -11.70
CA GLY A 641 -41.03 9.47 -10.62
C GLY A 641 -40.99 10.77 -9.82
N SER A 642 -42.08 11.06 -9.11
CA SER A 642 -42.17 12.09 -8.09
C SER A 642 -42.90 11.55 -6.85
N ILE A 643 -42.40 11.87 -5.67
CA ILE A 643 -43.06 11.58 -4.38
C ILE A 643 -43.39 12.91 -3.71
N GLU A 644 -44.67 13.12 -3.39
CA GLU A 644 -45.11 14.16 -2.47
C GLU A 644 -45.37 13.53 -1.09
N ILE A 645 -44.73 14.09 -0.06
CA ILE A 645 -44.92 13.73 1.35
C ILE A 645 -45.80 14.81 1.96
N VAL A 646 -46.88 14.41 2.64
CA VAL A 646 -47.77 15.29 3.40
C VAL A 646 -47.65 14.94 4.88
N LYS A 647 -47.28 15.94 5.68
CA LYS A 647 -47.00 15.84 7.11
C LYS A 647 -48.09 16.53 7.90
N ALA A 648 -48.73 15.77 8.78
CA ALA A 648 -49.80 16.25 9.64
C ALA A 648 -49.57 15.89 11.11
N ASP A 649 -50.37 16.51 11.97
CA ASP A 649 -50.65 16.08 13.34
C ASP A 649 -51.54 14.82 13.34
N ALA A 650 -51.27 13.87 14.24
CA ALA A 650 -51.98 12.58 14.32
C ALA A 650 -53.33 12.64 15.08
N VAL A 651 -53.63 13.74 15.77
CA VAL A 651 -54.78 13.96 16.65
C VAL A 651 -55.82 14.88 16.01
N ASP A 652 -55.40 16.04 15.47
CA ASP A 652 -56.27 17.08 14.91
C ASP A 652 -56.16 17.23 13.37
N GLY A 653 -55.10 16.72 12.75
CA GLY A 653 -54.88 16.75 11.30
C GLY A 653 -54.40 18.09 10.74
N SER A 654 -53.93 19.00 11.59
CA SER A 654 -53.23 20.22 11.17
C SER A 654 -51.90 19.90 10.46
N VAL A 655 -51.41 20.82 9.63
CA VAL A 655 -50.22 20.60 8.77
C VAL A 655 -48.93 21.00 9.48
N LEU A 656 -47.88 20.17 9.38
CA LEU A 656 -46.64 20.36 10.13
C LEU A 656 -45.43 20.65 9.24
N SER A 657 -44.86 21.85 9.40
CA SER A 657 -43.63 22.27 8.75
C SER A 657 -42.38 21.77 9.49
N GLY A 658 -41.22 21.79 8.83
CA GLY A 658 -39.92 21.52 9.46
C GLY A 658 -39.50 20.05 9.59
N ALA A 659 -40.41 19.09 9.41
CA ALA A 659 -40.10 17.65 9.39
C ALA A 659 -39.12 17.33 8.25
N LYS A 660 -38.10 16.49 8.51
CA LYS A 660 -37.03 16.17 7.56
C LYS A 660 -37.08 14.71 7.13
N PHE A 661 -37.21 14.49 5.83
CA PHE A 661 -37.26 13.16 5.23
C PHE A 661 -36.03 12.87 4.40
N GLU A 662 -35.52 11.65 4.53
CA GLU A 662 -34.54 11.06 3.63
C GLU A 662 -35.24 10.02 2.76
N ILE A 663 -35.03 10.10 1.44
CA ILE A 663 -35.60 9.17 0.47
C ILE A 663 -34.45 8.28 -0.01
N ARG A 664 -34.58 6.97 0.21
CA ARG A 664 -33.58 5.96 -0.16
C ARG A 664 -34.13 5.00 -1.21
N ALA A 665 -33.27 4.42 -2.03
CA ALA A 665 -33.66 3.31 -2.89
C ALA A 665 -33.84 2.02 -2.08
N ALA A 666 -34.97 1.32 -2.24
CA ALA A 666 -35.26 0.09 -1.48
C ALA A 666 -34.62 -1.17 -2.11
N ASP A 667 -34.25 -1.10 -3.39
CA ASP A 667 -33.55 -2.11 -4.18
C ASP A 667 -32.48 -1.43 -5.05
N ASP A 668 -31.59 -2.19 -5.70
CA ASP A 668 -30.71 -1.66 -6.75
C ASP A 668 -31.55 -1.21 -7.97
N ILE A 669 -31.59 0.10 -8.24
CA ILE A 669 -32.40 0.69 -9.31
C ILE A 669 -31.62 0.65 -10.63
N VAL A 670 -31.65 -0.51 -11.30
CA VAL A 670 -30.98 -0.73 -12.59
C VAL A 670 -31.81 -0.20 -13.76
N CYS A 671 -31.19 0.56 -14.65
CA CYS A 671 -31.77 1.08 -15.90
C CYS A 671 -31.50 0.13 -17.10
N PRO A 672 -32.29 0.19 -18.19
CA PRO A 672 -32.12 -0.75 -19.32
C PRO A 672 -30.85 -0.58 -20.16
N ASP A 673 -30.05 0.47 -19.95
CA ASP A 673 -28.70 0.64 -20.49
C ASP A 673 -27.61 -0.07 -19.66
N GLY A 674 -27.99 -0.63 -18.50
CA GLY A 674 -27.09 -1.26 -17.53
C GLY A 674 -26.52 -0.29 -16.48
N HIS A 675 -26.93 0.98 -16.48
CA HIS A 675 -26.59 1.94 -15.43
C HIS A 675 -27.33 1.59 -14.12
N ILE A 676 -26.67 1.73 -12.98
CA ILE A 676 -27.31 1.64 -11.66
C ILE A 676 -27.59 3.09 -11.22
N ALA A 677 -28.85 3.48 -11.13
CA ALA A 677 -29.26 4.83 -10.76
C ALA A 677 -29.16 5.10 -9.25
N ALA A 678 -29.31 4.07 -8.43
CA ALA A 678 -29.06 4.04 -6.99
C ALA A 678 -28.90 2.58 -6.53
N LEU A 679 -28.10 2.34 -5.50
CA LEU A 679 -27.97 1.04 -4.81
C LEU A 679 -29.00 0.90 -3.68
N ALA A 680 -29.31 -0.34 -3.29
CA ALA A 680 -30.19 -0.59 -2.14
C ALA A 680 -29.67 0.07 -0.86
N GLY A 681 -30.50 0.91 -0.23
CA GLY A 681 -30.16 1.74 0.93
C GLY A 681 -29.49 3.09 0.62
N GLU A 682 -29.22 3.41 -0.65
CA GLU A 682 -28.60 4.68 -1.04
C GLU A 682 -29.59 5.85 -0.98
N ALA A 683 -29.18 6.94 -0.32
CA ALA A 683 -29.93 8.18 -0.19
C ALA A 683 -29.95 8.95 -1.53
N VAL A 684 -31.11 9.00 -2.18
CA VAL A 684 -31.29 9.70 -3.47
C VAL A 684 -31.76 11.14 -3.31
N ALA A 685 -32.42 11.47 -2.20
CA ALA A 685 -32.84 12.83 -1.86
C ALA A 685 -33.00 13.03 -0.35
N ALA A 686 -32.90 14.28 0.09
CA ALA A 686 -33.34 14.72 1.42
C ALA A 686 -34.16 16.00 1.27
N VAL A 687 -35.28 16.08 1.99
CA VAL A 687 -36.25 17.19 1.90
C VAL A 687 -36.77 17.59 3.28
N THR A 688 -37.43 18.74 3.35
CA THR A 688 -38.02 19.29 4.56
C THR A 688 -39.42 19.81 4.25
N THR A 689 -40.38 19.65 5.17
CA THR A 689 -41.76 20.09 4.93
C THR A 689 -41.90 21.61 5.04
N ASP A 690 -42.63 22.18 4.09
CA ASP A 690 -42.91 23.60 3.99
C ASP A 690 -44.02 24.06 4.95
N GLU A 691 -44.37 25.35 4.91
CA GLU A 691 -45.46 25.97 5.67
C GLU A 691 -46.87 25.40 5.35
N GLN A 692 -46.99 24.47 4.39
CA GLN A 692 -48.21 23.74 4.06
C GLN A 692 -48.13 22.26 4.47
N GLY A 693 -47.08 21.87 5.22
CA GLY A 693 -46.80 20.50 5.64
C GLY A 693 -46.37 19.60 4.48
N LYS A 694 -45.92 20.14 3.35
CA LYS A 694 -45.61 19.38 2.13
C LYS A 694 -44.11 19.34 1.86
N ALA A 695 -43.63 18.22 1.35
CA ALA A 695 -42.31 18.07 0.77
C ALA A 695 -42.40 17.26 -0.52
N ARG A 696 -41.63 17.60 -1.56
CA ARG A 696 -41.68 16.93 -2.87
C ARG A 696 -40.28 16.58 -3.37
N VAL A 697 -40.13 15.37 -3.89
CA VAL A 697 -38.93 14.89 -4.60
C VAL A 697 -39.31 14.55 -6.03
N ASP A 698 -38.74 15.26 -7.00
CA ASP A 698 -38.92 15.05 -8.44
C ASP A 698 -37.72 14.33 -9.08
N ASN A 699 -37.90 13.82 -10.30
CA ASN A 699 -36.87 13.19 -11.15
C ASN A 699 -36.29 11.86 -10.60
N LEU A 700 -37.04 11.14 -9.78
CA LEU A 700 -36.66 9.80 -9.31
C LEU A 700 -36.56 8.82 -10.49
N SER A 701 -35.58 7.92 -10.46
CA SER A 701 -35.44 6.90 -11.51
C SER A 701 -36.53 5.83 -11.39
N LEU A 702 -37.09 5.40 -12.53
CA LEU A 702 -37.99 4.24 -12.61
C LEU A 702 -37.25 2.94 -12.97
N GLY A 703 -35.91 2.95 -13.04
CA GLY A 703 -35.10 1.78 -13.42
C GLY A 703 -35.56 1.15 -14.73
N CYS A 704 -35.84 -0.15 -14.74
CA CYS A 704 -36.38 -0.88 -15.89
C CYS A 704 -37.90 -0.69 -16.13
N GLY A 705 -38.56 0.21 -15.40
CA GLY A 705 -39.99 0.50 -15.50
C GLY A 705 -40.75 0.50 -14.16
N THR A 706 -40.14 -0.03 -13.10
CA THR A 706 -40.64 0.04 -11.72
C THR A 706 -39.46 0.25 -10.78
N ALA A 707 -39.60 1.14 -9.81
CA ALA A 707 -38.64 1.35 -8.73
C ALA A 707 -39.37 1.47 -7.38
N ARG A 708 -38.69 1.06 -6.30
CA ARG A 708 -39.19 1.18 -4.93
C ARG A 708 -38.27 2.07 -4.11
N TYR A 709 -38.87 2.96 -3.33
CA TYR A 709 -38.18 3.92 -2.47
C TYR A 709 -38.66 3.81 -1.03
N GLU A 710 -37.74 3.92 -0.07
CA GLU A 710 -38.03 4.13 1.34
C GLU A 710 -38.11 5.63 1.61
N VAL A 711 -39.21 6.08 2.23
CA VAL A 711 -39.34 7.41 2.84
C VAL A 711 -39.15 7.23 4.35
N VAL A 712 -38.17 7.94 4.92
CA VAL A 712 -37.79 7.79 6.34
C VAL A 712 -37.75 9.18 6.98
N GLU A 713 -38.44 9.38 8.10
CA GLU A 713 -38.28 10.61 8.89
C GLU A 713 -36.93 10.56 9.65
N THR A 714 -36.21 11.68 9.59
CA THR A 714 -34.87 11.83 10.20
C THR A 714 -34.85 12.90 11.29
N GLN A 715 -35.79 13.83 11.25
CA GLN A 715 -36.11 14.78 12.32
C GLN A 715 -37.60 15.11 12.23
N SER A 716 -38.31 15.04 13.35
CA SER A 716 -39.70 15.50 13.49
C SER A 716 -39.79 17.04 13.50
N PRO A 717 -41.01 17.60 13.36
CA PRO A 717 -41.28 18.98 13.75
C PRO A 717 -40.96 19.22 15.24
N ASP A 718 -40.62 20.46 15.60
CA ASP A 718 -40.33 20.83 17.00
C ASP A 718 -41.56 20.55 17.90
N GLY A 719 -41.36 19.86 19.03
CA GLY A 719 -42.45 19.42 19.92
C GLY A 719 -43.23 18.16 19.48
N TYR A 720 -42.78 17.46 18.44
CA TYR A 720 -43.38 16.20 17.96
C TYR A 720 -42.43 15.02 18.05
N LEU A 721 -42.98 13.83 18.27
CA LEU A 721 -42.26 12.56 18.30
C LEU A 721 -41.77 12.20 16.89
N LEU A 722 -40.63 11.51 16.78
CA LEU A 722 -39.99 11.13 15.51
C LEU A 722 -40.42 9.73 15.06
N ASP A 723 -41.13 9.61 13.93
CA ASP A 723 -41.46 8.29 13.38
C ASP A 723 -40.28 7.71 12.59
N ARG A 724 -39.58 6.75 13.22
CA ARG A 724 -38.44 6.04 12.63
C ARG A 724 -38.84 4.94 11.63
N THR A 725 -40.12 4.80 11.32
CA THR A 725 -40.65 3.82 10.36
C THR A 725 -40.21 4.16 8.94
N ALA A 726 -39.74 3.15 8.19
CA ALA A 726 -39.43 3.29 6.77
C ALA A 726 -40.66 2.92 5.92
N HIS A 727 -41.19 3.88 5.17
CA HIS A 727 -42.38 3.70 4.35
C HIS A 727 -42.02 3.43 2.88
N ILE A 728 -42.44 2.28 2.34
CA ILE A 728 -42.16 1.91 0.95
C ILE A 728 -43.17 2.56 0.00
N VAL A 729 -42.66 3.31 -0.98
CA VAL A 729 -43.42 3.84 -2.13
C VAL A 729 -42.91 3.16 -3.40
N GLU A 730 -43.80 2.53 -4.16
CA GLU A 730 -43.50 2.02 -5.50
C GLU A 730 -43.91 3.03 -6.58
N LEU A 731 -43.01 3.31 -7.51
CA LEU A 731 -43.25 4.14 -8.69
C LEU A 731 -43.14 3.27 -9.94
N THR A 732 -44.24 3.10 -10.66
CA THR A 732 -44.35 2.22 -11.84
C THR A 732 -44.74 3.01 -13.08
N TYR A 733 -44.00 2.81 -14.17
CA TYR A 733 -44.13 3.44 -15.47
C TYR A 733 -45.52 3.21 -16.10
N ILE A 734 -46.13 4.31 -16.57
CA ILE A 734 -47.50 4.30 -17.12
C ILE A 734 -47.50 4.06 -18.64
N ASP A 735 -47.06 5.04 -19.44
CA ASP A 735 -46.89 4.89 -20.88
C ASP A 735 -45.84 5.85 -21.46
N GLN A 736 -45.53 5.70 -22.76
CA GLN A 736 -44.49 6.44 -23.49
C GLN A 736 -44.77 7.95 -23.69
N LYS A 737 -45.77 8.52 -23.00
CA LYS A 737 -46.18 9.93 -23.05
C LYS A 737 -46.23 10.59 -21.67
N VAL A 738 -46.16 9.82 -20.58
CA VAL A 738 -46.23 10.35 -19.21
C VAL A 738 -44.81 10.55 -18.66
N PRO A 739 -44.28 11.79 -18.58
CA PRO A 739 -42.87 12.04 -18.27
C PRO A 739 -42.53 11.88 -16.78
N VAL A 740 -43.52 12.03 -15.90
CA VAL A 740 -43.39 11.92 -14.45
C VAL A 740 -44.55 11.07 -13.91
N VAL A 741 -44.25 10.05 -13.13
CA VAL A 741 -45.21 9.25 -12.36
C VAL A 741 -45.27 9.81 -10.94
N GLU A 742 -46.40 10.43 -10.59
CA GLU A 742 -46.57 11.06 -9.27
C GLU A 742 -47.22 10.10 -8.27
N SER A 743 -46.74 10.12 -7.03
CA SER A 743 -47.31 9.41 -5.87
C SER A 743 -47.34 10.35 -4.66
N GLN A 744 -48.31 10.14 -3.77
CA GLN A 744 -48.48 10.91 -2.53
C GLN A 744 -48.47 9.96 -1.33
N ILE A 745 -47.80 10.33 -0.25
CA ILE A 745 -47.84 9.62 1.04
C ILE A 745 -48.16 10.59 2.19
N GLU A 746 -49.03 10.17 3.10
CA GLU A 746 -49.42 10.93 4.29
C GLU A 746 -48.77 10.31 5.52
N LEU A 747 -47.97 11.09 6.25
CA LEU A 747 -47.17 10.66 7.39
C LEU A 747 -47.48 11.56 8.60
N PRO A 748 -48.42 11.18 9.48
CA PRO A 748 -48.77 11.97 10.67
C PRO A 748 -47.83 11.66 11.85
N ASN A 749 -47.51 12.67 12.69
CA ASN A 749 -46.76 12.46 13.94
C ASN A 749 -47.65 12.77 15.14
N ASP A 750 -47.40 12.05 16.22
CA ASP A 750 -48.01 12.29 17.52
C ASP A 750 -47.03 13.08 18.42
N TYR A 751 -47.52 13.55 19.56
CA TYR A 751 -46.78 14.39 20.51
C TYR A 751 -47.02 13.94 21.97
N THR A 752 -46.12 14.29 22.88
CA THR A 752 -46.22 13.93 24.31
C THR A 752 -47.38 14.64 25.01
N LYS A 753 -48.03 13.96 25.96
CA LYS A 753 -49.20 14.46 26.70
C LYS A 753 -49.09 14.05 28.16
N VAL A 754 -49.15 14.99 29.09
CA VAL A 754 -49.01 14.73 30.53
C VAL A 754 -50.17 15.36 31.29
N ASP A 755 -50.87 14.54 32.08
CA ASP A 755 -51.86 14.97 33.07
C ASP A 755 -51.22 15.13 34.45
N PHE A 756 -51.42 16.29 35.06
CA PHE A 756 -50.97 16.62 36.42
C PHE A 756 -52.16 16.69 37.37
N SER A 757 -52.30 15.67 38.23
CA SER A 757 -53.29 15.60 39.31
C SER A 757 -52.71 16.08 40.64
N LYS A 758 -53.55 16.70 41.46
CA LYS A 758 -53.18 17.22 42.78
C LYS A 758 -54.21 16.75 43.79
N VAL A 759 -53.91 15.71 44.57
CA VAL A 759 -54.95 14.96 45.30
C VAL A 759 -54.72 14.93 46.81
N ASP A 760 -55.77 14.64 47.57
CA ASP A 760 -55.68 14.36 49.01
C ASP A 760 -54.92 13.04 49.23
N ILE A 761 -53.99 12.97 50.19
CA ILE A 761 -53.16 11.78 50.42
C ILE A 761 -53.97 10.60 50.97
N THR A 762 -55.09 10.84 51.64
CA THR A 762 -55.92 9.85 52.34
C THR A 762 -56.98 9.22 51.43
N ASP A 763 -57.69 10.00 50.61
CA ASP A 763 -58.84 9.55 49.82
C ASP A 763 -58.68 9.62 48.29
N LYS A 764 -57.64 10.34 47.82
CA LYS A 764 -57.25 10.53 46.42
C LYS A 764 -58.22 11.33 45.53
N HIS A 765 -59.13 12.15 46.09
CA HIS A 765 -59.86 13.14 45.29
C HIS A 765 -58.98 14.35 44.93
N GLU A 766 -59.27 15.00 43.80
CA GLU A 766 -58.58 16.23 43.36
C GLU A 766 -58.83 17.39 44.35
N VAL A 767 -57.75 18.04 44.76
CA VAL A 767 -57.65 19.11 45.74
C VAL A 767 -57.45 20.43 45.01
N LYS A 768 -58.46 21.28 45.10
CA LYS A 768 -58.54 22.58 44.41
C LYS A 768 -57.90 23.70 45.23
N GLY A 769 -57.11 24.55 44.57
CA GLY A 769 -56.58 25.79 45.14
C GLY A 769 -55.09 25.82 45.44
N ALA A 770 -54.35 24.73 45.24
CA ALA A 770 -52.89 24.72 45.28
C ALA A 770 -52.30 25.53 44.12
N ARG A 771 -51.17 26.24 44.29
CA ARG A 771 -50.41 26.78 43.15
C ARG A 771 -49.26 25.85 42.79
N LEU A 772 -49.36 25.25 41.60
CA LEU A 772 -48.35 24.37 41.04
C LEU A 772 -47.46 25.10 40.03
N VAL A 773 -46.22 24.62 39.91
CA VAL A 773 -45.22 25.06 38.95
C VAL A 773 -44.54 23.83 38.36
N LEU A 774 -44.59 23.67 37.04
CA LEU A 774 -43.80 22.68 36.31
C LEU A 774 -42.45 23.29 35.94
N CYS A 775 -41.36 22.65 36.36
CA CYS A 775 -39.99 23.07 36.08
C CYS A 775 -39.25 22.08 35.18
N ASP A 776 -38.36 22.59 34.33
CA ASP A 776 -37.37 21.78 33.59
C ASP A 776 -36.25 21.23 34.51
N ALA A 777 -35.31 20.49 33.91
CA ALA A 777 -34.15 19.92 34.62
C ALA A 777 -33.14 20.96 35.15
N ASP A 778 -33.13 22.19 34.63
CA ASP A 778 -32.30 23.30 35.11
C ASP A 778 -33.02 24.15 36.19
N GLY A 779 -34.32 23.91 36.40
CA GLY A 779 -35.17 24.60 37.37
C GLY A 779 -35.94 25.80 36.81
N THR A 780 -36.07 25.93 35.48
CA THR A 780 -36.85 26.99 34.82
C THR A 780 -38.34 26.66 34.85
N GLU A 781 -39.19 27.64 35.20
CA GLU A 781 -40.66 27.52 35.10
C GLU A 781 -41.09 27.40 33.63
N ILE A 782 -41.78 26.30 33.31
CA ILE A 782 -42.37 26.00 31.99
C ILE A 782 -43.85 26.41 31.97
N ASP A 783 -44.57 26.05 33.03
CA ASP A 783 -46.00 26.31 33.20
C ASP A 783 -46.34 26.44 34.69
N SER A 784 -47.39 27.19 35.02
CA SER A 784 -47.89 27.33 36.37
C SER A 784 -49.39 27.62 36.40
N TRP A 785 -50.10 26.85 37.22
CA TRP A 785 -51.56 26.88 37.34
C TRP A 785 -52.02 26.79 38.80
N ILE A 786 -53.31 27.03 39.01
CA ILE A 786 -54.00 26.71 40.26
C ILE A 786 -54.72 25.38 40.07
N SER A 787 -54.55 24.43 41.00
CA SER A 787 -55.18 23.11 40.92
C SER A 787 -56.72 23.21 40.93
N SER A 788 -57.36 22.26 40.25
CA SER A 788 -58.80 22.26 40.02
C SER A 788 -59.45 20.96 40.50
N GLU A 789 -60.72 20.72 40.14
CA GLU A 789 -61.40 19.43 40.37
C GLU A 789 -61.10 18.41 39.24
N GLN A 790 -60.17 18.73 38.33
CA GLN A 790 -59.70 17.93 37.20
C GLN A 790 -58.17 18.07 37.04
N PRO A 791 -57.48 17.08 36.43
CA PRO A 791 -56.07 17.17 36.10
C PRO A 791 -55.76 18.34 35.16
N HIS A 792 -54.56 18.90 35.28
CA HIS A 792 -54.04 19.91 34.34
C HIS A 792 -53.25 19.24 33.22
N ARG A 793 -53.54 19.59 31.97
CA ARG A 793 -52.95 18.97 30.78
C ARG A 793 -51.84 19.85 30.21
N VAL A 794 -50.64 19.30 30.08
CA VAL A 794 -49.54 19.89 29.29
C VAL A 794 -49.18 18.95 28.14
N GLU A 795 -48.91 19.53 26.97
CA GLU A 795 -48.66 18.81 25.72
C GLU A 795 -47.41 19.38 25.03
N HIS A 796 -46.73 18.59 24.19
CA HIS A 796 -45.45 18.94 23.53
C HIS A 796 -44.27 19.18 24.50
N LEU A 797 -44.22 18.47 25.63
CA LEU A 797 -43.03 18.40 26.48
C LEU A 797 -41.99 17.44 25.86
N GLU A 798 -40.76 17.90 25.64
CA GLU A 798 -39.67 17.05 25.16
C GLU A 798 -39.41 15.87 26.12
N PRO A 799 -39.11 14.64 25.64
CA PRO A 799 -38.80 13.52 26.53
C PRO A 799 -37.58 13.80 27.41
N GLY A 800 -37.73 13.70 28.74
CA GLY A 800 -36.70 14.09 29.70
C GLY A 800 -37.19 14.22 31.14
N SER A 801 -36.31 14.68 32.03
CA SER A 801 -36.60 14.83 33.46
C SER A 801 -37.17 16.22 33.80
N TYR A 802 -38.19 16.24 34.65
CA TYR A 802 -38.92 17.44 35.08
C TYR A 802 -39.21 17.40 36.58
N THR A 803 -39.56 18.54 37.17
CA THR A 803 -40.02 18.62 38.57
C THR A 803 -41.30 19.42 38.68
N LEU A 804 -42.32 18.82 39.29
CA LEU A 804 -43.53 19.50 39.72
C LEU A 804 -43.35 20.01 41.15
N ARG A 805 -43.54 21.31 41.36
CA ARG A 805 -43.41 22.00 42.66
C ARG A 805 -44.74 22.61 43.09
N GLU A 806 -45.06 22.50 44.38
CA GLU A 806 -46.08 23.35 44.99
C GLU A 806 -45.44 24.64 45.53
N THR A 807 -46.14 25.77 45.37
CA THR A 807 -45.68 27.10 45.83
C THR A 807 -46.67 27.80 46.77
N MET A 808 -47.81 27.17 47.04
CA MET A 808 -48.87 27.62 47.94
C MET A 808 -49.86 26.46 48.10
N SER A 809 -50.08 25.96 49.31
CA SER A 809 -51.10 24.93 49.59
C SER A 809 -52.49 25.56 49.79
N PRO A 810 -53.58 24.77 49.67
CA PRO A 810 -54.92 25.21 50.08
C PRO A 810 -55.03 25.29 51.63
N ARG A 811 -55.82 26.23 52.16
CA ARG A 811 -55.95 26.57 53.61
C ARG A 811 -56.10 25.39 54.59
N SER A 812 -56.58 24.21 54.18
CA SER A 812 -56.76 23.03 55.03
C SER A 812 -55.70 21.93 54.84
N TYR A 813 -54.57 22.23 54.21
CA TYR A 813 -53.53 21.27 53.84
C TYR A 813 -52.12 21.83 54.08
N ASP A 814 -51.19 20.99 54.54
CA ASP A 814 -49.76 21.31 54.57
C ASP A 814 -49.14 21.19 53.15
N LEU A 815 -48.04 21.92 52.91
CA LEU A 815 -47.36 21.98 51.60
C LEU A 815 -46.70 20.66 51.21
N ALA A 816 -46.86 20.25 49.94
CA ALA A 816 -46.23 19.04 49.39
C ALA A 816 -44.73 19.23 49.04
N GLU A 817 -43.96 18.14 49.15
CA GLU A 817 -42.58 18.06 48.62
C GLU A 817 -42.55 18.04 47.07
N ASP A 818 -41.46 18.53 46.48
CA ASP A 818 -41.21 18.49 45.03
C ASP A 818 -41.30 17.06 44.46
N VAL A 819 -42.09 16.88 43.39
CA VAL A 819 -42.23 15.61 42.68
C VAL A 819 -41.42 15.65 41.38
N SER A 820 -40.23 15.05 41.39
CA SER A 820 -39.45 14.80 40.17
C SER A 820 -39.97 13.58 39.40
N PHE A 821 -40.06 13.70 38.07
CA PHE A 821 -40.55 12.65 37.17
C PHE A 821 -39.82 12.70 35.81
N GLU A 822 -40.10 11.72 34.95
CA GLU A 822 -39.56 11.61 33.59
C GLU A 822 -40.71 11.51 32.59
N VAL A 823 -40.63 12.25 31.48
CA VAL A 823 -41.56 12.17 30.34
C VAL A 823 -41.01 11.16 29.34
N GLU A 824 -41.76 10.08 29.11
CA GLU A 824 -41.42 9.05 28.12
C GLU A 824 -41.57 9.57 26.68
N ASP A 825 -40.75 9.03 25.76
CA ASP A 825 -40.81 9.19 24.29
C ASP A 825 -42.06 8.47 23.72
N THR A 826 -43.26 8.95 24.08
CA THR A 826 -44.53 8.33 23.71
C THR A 826 -45.70 9.32 23.64
N GLY A 827 -46.60 9.10 22.68
CA GLY A 827 -47.79 9.92 22.47
C GLY A 827 -49.00 9.55 23.33
N LYS A 828 -48.85 8.50 24.16
CA LYS A 828 -49.82 8.15 25.21
C LYS A 828 -49.89 9.27 26.25
N ILE A 829 -51.06 9.41 26.87
CA ILE A 829 -51.22 10.26 28.05
C ILE A 829 -50.47 9.62 29.22
N GLN A 830 -49.52 10.38 29.76
CA GLN A 830 -48.74 10.08 30.96
C GLN A 830 -49.39 10.80 32.15
N ALA A 831 -49.22 10.29 33.37
CA ALA A 831 -49.88 10.85 34.55
C ALA A 831 -48.91 11.06 35.71
N VAL A 832 -48.92 12.26 36.27
CA VAL A 832 -48.11 12.69 37.42
C VAL A 832 -49.06 13.12 38.53
N THR A 833 -48.88 12.59 39.74
CA THR A 833 -49.73 12.90 40.89
C THR A 833 -48.91 13.45 42.05
N MET A 834 -49.27 14.64 42.53
CA MET A 834 -48.78 15.22 43.78
C MET A 834 -49.87 15.11 44.87
N THR A 835 -49.47 14.92 46.13
CA THR A 835 -50.41 14.62 47.23
C THR A 835 -50.20 15.51 48.45
N ASP A 836 -51.29 16.07 49.00
CA ASP A 836 -51.26 16.81 50.27
C ASP A 836 -51.72 15.99 51.47
N ALA A 837 -51.17 16.28 52.64
CA ALA A 837 -51.76 15.89 53.91
C ALA A 837 -52.80 16.93 54.37
N PRO A 838 -54.06 16.53 54.66
CA PRO A 838 -55.02 17.42 55.29
C PRO A 838 -54.62 17.72 56.74
N ILE A 839 -54.84 18.96 57.17
CA ILE A 839 -54.51 19.42 58.52
C ILE A 839 -55.55 18.94 59.53
N GLU A 840 -55.11 18.25 60.59
CA GLU A 840 -55.93 17.88 61.75
C GLU A 840 -55.42 18.63 62.99
N ILE A 841 -56.25 19.51 63.60
CA ILE A 841 -55.86 20.27 64.80
C ILE A 841 -56.45 19.66 66.08
N LYS A 842 -55.59 19.42 67.07
CA LYS A 842 -55.93 18.78 68.34
C LYS A 842 -54.96 19.17 69.45
N GLY A 843 -55.45 19.39 70.66
CA GLY A 843 -54.60 19.55 71.86
C GLY A 843 -55.28 19.04 73.13
N SER A 844 -54.51 18.86 74.20
CA SER A 844 -54.99 18.36 75.50
C SER A 844 -54.41 19.12 76.69
N VAL A 845 -55.17 19.16 77.80
CA VAL A 845 -54.80 19.73 79.11
C VAL A 845 -55.15 18.79 80.26
N ASP A 846 -54.35 18.77 81.32
CA ASP A 846 -54.50 17.89 82.51
C ASP A 846 -54.15 18.67 83.79
N LYS A 847 -55.07 18.75 84.77
CA LYS A 847 -55.08 19.77 85.85
C LYS A 847 -55.15 19.20 87.28
N ARG A 848 -54.17 18.38 87.66
CA ARG A 848 -54.12 17.59 88.91
C ARG A 848 -53.89 18.43 90.17
N GLN A 849 -54.57 18.15 91.28
CA GLN A 849 -54.64 19.06 92.43
C GLN A 849 -54.44 18.39 93.81
N GLU A 850 -53.63 19.01 94.66
CA GLU A 850 -53.48 18.61 96.07
C GLU A 850 -54.79 18.82 96.84
N ILE A 851 -55.08 17.94 97.81
CA ILE A 851 -56.29 18.05 98.63
C ILE A 851 -56.20 19.28 99.53
N ALA A 852 -56.94 20.34 99.17
CA ALA A 852 -56.96 21.59 99.90
C ALA A 852 -57.52 21.42 101.32
N ARG A 853 -56.77 21.88 102.34
CA ARG A 853 -57.22 21.83 103.73
C ARG A 853 -58.05 23.07 104.08
N PRO A 854 -59.30 22.93 104.55
CA PRO A 854 -60.10 24.06 104.99
C PRO A 854 -59.53 24.69 106.27
N THR A 855 -59.59 26.02 106.35
CA THR A 855 -59.18 26.80 107.55
C THR A 855 -60.34 27.09 108.49
N ALA A 856 -61.58 26.80 108.07
CA ALA A 856 -62.78 26.96 108.88
C ALA A 856 -62.79 25.99 110.10
N LYS A 857 -63.01 26.53 111.30
CA LYS A 857 -62.89 25.78 112.55
C LYS A 857 -63.89 24.61 112.62
N GLY A 858 -63.37 23.39 112.78
CA GLY A 858 -64.17 22.17 112.94
C GLY A 858 -64.47 21.41 111.65
N THR A 859 -63.75 21.71 110.57
CA THR A 859 -63.90 21.04 109.27
C THR A 859 -62.76 20.05 108.96
N VAL A 860 -62.98 19.16 107.99
CA VAL A 860 -62.03 18.18 107.45
C VAL A 860 -62.04 18.18 105.92
N ALA A 861 -60.88 17.92 105.30
CA ALA A 861 -60.64 18.19 103.89
C ALA A 861 -61.36 17.24 102.92
N ASN A 862 -61.35 15.92 103.18
CA ASN A 862 -62.05 14.92 102.36
C ASN A 862 -63.53 14.85 102.79
N GLY A 863 -64.38 15.71 102.21
CA GLY A 863 -65.74 15.93 102.70
C GLY A 863 -66.80 14.91 102.28
N ASP A 864 -66.59 14.21 101.16
CA ASP A 864 -67.50 13.18 100.63
C ASP A 864 -66.89 11.78 100.58
N GLY A 865 -65.63 11.63 101.04
CA GLY A 865 -64.91 10.36 101.09
C GLY A 865 -64.24 9.95 99.78
N LYS A 866 -64.38 10.72 98.70
CA LYS A 866 -63.83 10.36 97.38
C LYS A 866 -62.33 10.62 97.22
N ASN A 867 -61.79 11.60 97.95
CA ASN A 867 -60.40 12.05 97.75
C ASN A 867 -59.41 10.92 98.10
N ARG A 868 -58.46 10.61 97.19
CA ARG A 868 -57.56 9.45 97.26
C ARG A 868 -56.15 9.74 97.81
N ALA A 869 -55.63 10.95 97.63
CA ALA A 869 -54.28 11.35 98.06
C ALA A 869 -54.20 11.62 99.58
N ALA A 870 -52.99 11.90 100.08
CA ALA A 870 -52.79 12.42 101.42
C ALA A 870 -53.25 13.89 101.57
N THR A 871 -53.90 14.22 102.68
CA THR A 871 -54.22 15.62 103.03
C THR A 871 -52.97 16.37 103.48
N GLN A 872 -52.74 17.58 102.95
CA GLN A 872 -51.54 18.36 103.26
C GLN A 872 -51.41 18.67 104.78
N PRO A 873 -50.18 18.63 105.34
CA PRO A 873 -49.96 18.71 106.78
C PRO A 873 -50.11 20.13 107.35
N ASP A 874 -49.97 21.16 106.52
CA ASP A 874 -50.14 22.57 106.90
C ASP A 874 -51.55 22.84 107.46
N SER A 875 -51.65 23.77 108.41
CA SER A 875 -52.92 24.18 109.03
C SER A 875 -53.41 25.56 108.56
N LYS A 876 -52.67 26.24 107.68
CA LYS A 876 -53.04 27.54 107.09
C LYS A 876 -53.81 27.43 105.77
N GLY A 877 -53.97 26.22 105.23
CA GLY A 877 -54.75 25.94 104.03
C GLY A 877 -53.98 26.09 102.72
N SER A 878 -52.64 26.07 102.77
CA SER A 878 -51.82 26.01 101.55
C SER A 878 -52.08 24.71 100.78
N TYR A 879 -52.21 24.81 99.46
CA TYR A 879 -52.26 23.67 98.53
C TYR A 879 -51.78 24.12 97.14
N SER A 880 -51.42 23.16 96.30
CA SER A 880 -50.92 23.40 94.95
C SER A 880 -51.63 22.52 93.93
N TYR A 881 -51.54 22.87 92.65
CA TYR A 881 -51.97 22.01 91.55
C TYR A 881 -51.07 22.20 90.33
N THR A 882 -50.99 21.19 89.44
CA THR A 882 -50.30 21.31 88.16
C THR A 882 -51.29 21.65 87.05
N ILE A 883 -50.79 22.31 86.00
CA ILE A 883 -51.45 22.41 84.69
C ILE A 883 -50.43 21.95 83.65
N ASP A 884 -50.68 20.79 83.05
CA ASP A 884 -49.88 20.28 81.93
C ASP A 884 -50.67 20.43 80.63
N ALA A 885 -49.99 20.68 79.51
CA ALA A 885 -50.60 20.80 78.18
C ALA A 885 -49.75 20.14 77.09
N GLN A 886 -50.37 19.71 76.00
CA GLN A 886 -49.71 19.19 74.80
C GLN A 886 -50.46 19.55 73.50
N ASN A 887 -49.71 19.65 72.41
CA ASN A 887 -50.24 19.61 71.05
C ASN A 887 -50.35 18.15 70.60
N GLU A 888 -51.39 17.83 69.83
CA GLU A 888 -51.64 16.52 69.21
C GLU A 888 -52.07 16.68 67.74
N SER A 889 -51.84 17.86 67.17
CA SER A 889 -52.16 18.19 65.77
C SER A 889 -51.23 17.47 64.81
N SER A 890 -51.66 17.28 63.55
CA SER A 890 -50.83 16.69 62.48
C SER A 890 -49.59 17.52 62.14
N THR A 891 -49.63 18.81 62.47
CA THR A 891 -48.65 19.85 62.11
C THR A 891 -48.48 20.83 63.28
N TRP A 892 -47.68 21.87 63.09
CA TRP A 892 -47.51 22.95 64.07
C TRP A 892 -48.75 23.86 64.13
N VAL A 893 -48.82 24.75 65.12
CA VAL A 893 -49.96 25.67 65.32
C VAL A 893 -49.52 27.11 65.52
N ASP A 894 -50.35 28.05 65.05
CA ASP A 894 -50.12 29.50 65.01
C ASP A 894 -50.23 30.14 66.40
N GLU A 895 -51.25 29.73 67.17
CA GLU A 895 -51.44 30.07 68.58
C GLU A 895 -51.69 28.80 69.41
N PHE A 896 -51.07 28.73 70.59
CA PHE A 896 -51.33 27.76 71.64
C PHE A 896 -51.33 28.48 73.00
N THR A 897 -52.48 28.46 73.67
CA THR A 897 -52.76 29.27 74.86
C THR A 897 -53.44 28.43 75.95
N VAL A 898 -52.88 28.43 77.16
CA VAL A 898 -53.42 27.69 78.32
C VAL A 898 -53.98 28.68 79.34
N THR A 899 -55.30 28.64 79.59
CA THR A 899 -56.01 29.57 80.48
C THR A 899 -56.61 28.85 81.69
N ASP A 900 -56.34 29.33 82.90
CA ASP A 900 -57.02 28.93 84.13
C ASP A 900 -57.84 30.10 84.68
N ASP A 901 -59.15 29.88 84.85
CA ASP A 901 -60.11 30.93 85.22
C ASP A 901 -60.21 31.17 86.75
N LEU A 902 -59.40 30.48 87.57
CA LEU A 902 -59.29 30.63 89.04
C LEU A 902 -60.65 30.77 89.74
N GLU A 903 -61.57 29.85 89.46
CA GLU A 903 -62.97 29.88 89.92
C GLU A 903 -63.05 30.02 91.46
N CYS A 904 -62.27 29.25 92.21
CA CYS A 904 -62.17 29.33 93.66
C CYS A 904 -61.65 30.67 94.20
N ALA A 905 -60.88 31.45 93.43
CA ALA A 905 -60.47 32.80 93.82
C ALA A 905 -61.60 33.82 93.58
N LYS A 906 -62.36 33.64 92.50
CA LYS A 906 -63.55 34.43 92.17
C LYS A 906 -64.71 34.20 93.16
N ASP A 907 -64.91 32.95 93.59
CA ASP A 907 -65.84 32.56 94.65
C ASP A 907 -65.29 32.84 96.06
N GLY A 908 -64.04 33.31 96.17
CA GLY A 908 -63.37 33.67 97.43
C GLY A 908 -63.09 32.49 98.37
N THR A 909 -63.21 31.24 97.92
CA THR A 909 -62.90 30.02 98.70
C THR A 909 -61.40 29.73 98.77
N ALA A 910 -60.62 30.27 97.84
CA ALA A 910 -59.15 30.31 97.88
C ALA A 910 -58.61 31.70 97.44
N LYS A 911 -57.30 31.88 97.48
CA LYS A 911 -56.56 32.96 96.81
C LYS A 911 -55.28 32.42 96.18
N LEU A 912 -54.86 32.98 95.05
CA LEU A 912 -53.57 32.73 94.43
C LEU A 912 -52.44 33.31 95.30
N VAL A 913 -51.32 32.57 95.39
CA VAL A 913 -50.13 32.96 96.17
C VAL A 913 -48.93 33.17 95.25
N ALA A 914 -48.67 32.20 94.36
CA ALA A 914 -47.56 32.24 93.41
C ALA A 914 -47.78 31.22 92.29
N ILE A 915 -47.07 31.39 91.18
CA ILE A 915 -47.01 30.44 90.08
C ILE A 915 -45.55 30.08 89.78
N LYS A 916 -45.33 28.81 89.46
CA LYS A 916 -44.06 28.25 89.01
C LYS A 916 -44.25 27.91 87.53
N THR A 917 -43.56 28.65 86.66
CA THR A 917 -43.81 28.62 85.21
C THR A 917 -43.40 27.26 84.63
N PRO A 918 -44.05 26.79 83.55
CA PRO A 918 -43.81 25.45 83.00
C PRO A 918 -42.41 25.32 82.40
N ILE A 919 -42.00 24.08 82.15
CA ILE A 919 -40.92 23.73 81.22
C ILE A 919 -41.53 22.85 80.13
N ALA A 920 -41.34 23.24 78.86
CA ALA A 920 -41.92 22.63 77.68
C ALA A 920 -40.85 22.28 76.63
N VAL A 921 -41.22 21.42 75.69
CA VAL A 921 -40.55 21.21 74.39
C VAL A 921 -41.53 21.56 73.29
N GLY A 922 -41.02 21.81 72.08
CA GLY A 922 -41.82 22.16 70.90
C GLY A 922 -42.34 23.61 70.87
N ASP A 923 -42.00 24.44 71.85
CA ASP A 923 -42.19 25.90 71.75
C ASP A 923 -41.20 26.44 70.70
N LEU A 924 -41.71 27.01 69.59
CA LEU A 924 -40.86 27.38 68.45
C LEU A 924 -39.93 28.57 68.74
N ASN A 925 -40.27 29.40 69.72
CA ASN A 925 -39.46 30.56 70.12
C ASN A 925 -38.81 30.39 71.51
N GLY A 926 -39.30 29.45 72.32
CA GLY A 926 -38.78 29.11 73.65
C GLY A 926 -39.23 30.05 74.78
N LEU A 927 -40.25 30.88 74.54
CA LEU A 927 -40.74 31.92 75.44
C LEU A 927 -42.27 31.94 75.47
N CYS A 928 -42.85 31.95 76.67
CA CYS A 928 -44.28 32.21 76.87
C CYS A 928 -44.52 33.54 77.60
N ASN A 929 -45.65 34.19 77.30
CA ASN A 929 -46.14 35.31 78.07
C ASN A 929 -47.08 34.81 79.17
N VAL A 930 -46.91 35.33 80.37
CA VAL A 930 -47.73 34.99 81.53
C VAL A 930 -48.62 36.17 81.86
N TRP A 931 -49.93 35.93 81.84
CA TRP A 931 -50.98 36.92 82.04
C TRP A 931 -51.80 36.63 83.30
N TYR A 932 -52.41 37.66 83.88
CA TYR A 932 -53.35 37.57 85.00
C TYR A 932 -54.61 38.42 84.75
N ARG A 933 -55.70 38.13 85.48
CA ARG A 933 -56.96 38.88 85.44
C ARG A 933 -57.43 39.21 86.87
N THR A 934 -57.88 40.42 87.12
CA THR A 934 -58.35 40.87 88.45
C THR A 934 -59.88 40.92 88.56
N SER A 935 -60.39 40.97 89.80
CA SER A 935 -61.77 41.29 90.14
C SER A 935 -61.78 42.31 91.30
N PRO A 936 -62.31 43.53 91.12
CA PRO A 936 -62.83 44.09 89.86
C PRO A 936 -61.75 44.15 88.77
N ALA A 937 -62.15 44.00 87.51
CA ALA A 937 -61.19 43.95 86.40
C ALA A 937 -60.61 45.34 86.11
N GLU A 938 -59.27 45.44 86.08
CA GLU A 938 -58.59 46.63 85.57
C GLU A 938 -58.82 46.78 84.06
N LYS A 939 -59.15 48.00 83.62
CA LYS A 939 -59.21 48.34 82.19
C LYS A 939 -57.91 48.98 81.73
N LEU A 940 -56.88 48.14 81.60
CA LEU A 940 -55.68 48.45 80.83
C LEU A 940 -55.91 48.03 79.37
N GLY A 941 -55.52 48.89 78.44
CA GLY A 941 -55.53 48.56 77.01
C GLY A 941 -54.20 47.94 76.60
N ILE A 942 -54.25 46.72 76.07
CA ILE A 942 -53.07 45.93 75.67
C ILE A 942 -52.22 46.69 74.65
N LYS A 943 -50.91 46.61 74.81
CA LYS A 943 -49.88 47.15 73.89
C LYS A 943 -48.67 46.23 73.70
N GLU A 944 -48.71 45.07 74.35
CA GLU A 944 -47.67 44.06 74.37
C GLU A 944 -47.76 43.18 73.12
N LYS A 945 -46.63 42.60 72.70
CA LYS A 945 -46.54 41.79 71.49
C LYS A 945 -47.18 40.41 71.73
N ALA A 946 -48.02 39.95 70.81
CA ALA A 946 -48.47 38.57 70.73
C ALA A 946 -47.30 37.60 70.45
N ASN A 947 -47.40 36.36 70.94
CA ASN A 947 -46.48 35.29 70.55
C ASN A 947 -47.03 34.42 69.39
N ALA A 948 -48.29 34.60 69.01
CA ALA A 948 -48.87 33.95 67.85
C ALA A 948 -48.21 34.42 66.53
N THR A 949 -48.14 33.56 65.52
CA THR A 949 -47.64 33.91 64.18
C THR A 949 -48.34 33.11 63.09
N LEU A 950 -48.57 33.78 61.95
CA LEU A 950 -49.12 33.21 60.71
C LEU A 950 -48.05 33.07 59.62
N ASP A 951 -46.83 33.55 59.88
CA ASP A 951 -45.69 33.51 58.97
C ASP A 951 -45.09 32.10 58.94
N ASP A 952 -45.13 31.48 57.77
CA ASP A 952 -44.65 30.12 57.48
C ASP A 952 -43.65 30.08 56.32
N GLU A 953 -42.99 31.22 56.06
CA GLU A 953 -42.11 31.49 54.90
C GLU A 953 -42.79 31.42 53.52
N HIS A 954 -44.08 31.07 53.44
CA HIS A 954 -44.84 30.96 52.19
C HIS A 954 -45.81 32.14 51.97
N THR A 955 -46.17 32.38 50.71
CA THR A 955 -47.20 33.37 50.37
C THR A 955 -48.56 32.70 50.45
N ASN A 956 -49.37 33.08 51.44
CA ASN A 956 -50.70 32.54 51.70
C ASN A 956 -51.80 33.62 51.51
N PRO A 957 -52.26 33.90 50.26
CA PRO A 957 -53.20 35.00 49.97
C PRO A 957 -54.57 34.85 50.62
N TRP A 958 -54.91 33.64 51.08
CA TRP A 958 -56.16 33.38 51.80
C TRP A 958 -56.16 33.95 53.22
N LEU A 959 -54.99 34.20 53.84
CA LEU A 959 -54.87 34.97 55.10
C LEU A 959 -55.32 36.42 54.94
N GLU A 960 -55.14 37.00 53.75
CA GLU A 960 -55.48 38.39 53.46
C GLU A 960 -57.00 38.64 53.31
N THR A 961 -57.82 37.59 53.36
CA THR A 961 -59.28 37.67 53.19
C THR A 961 -59.98 38.36 54.35
N ALA A 962 -61.14 38.98 54.07
CA ALA A 962 -61.93 39.68 55.08
C ALA A 962 -62.44 38.75 56.19
N GLU A 963 -62.70 37.48 55.87
CA GLU A 963 -63.17 36.45 56.81
C GLU A 963 -62.09 36.11 57.86
N VAL A 964 -60.86 35.81 57.43
CA VAL A 964 -59.73 35.53 58.34
C VAL A 964 -59.39 36.76 59.18
N LYS A 965 -59.47 37.97 58.62
CA LYS A 965 -59.23 39.23 59.35
C LYS A 965 -60.30 39.58 60.38
N GLU A 966 -61.56 39.19 60.16
CA GLU A 966 -62.62 39.31 61.17
C GLU A 966 -62.45 38.26 62.29
N GLN A 967 -61.83 37.11 61.99
CA GLN A 967 -61.58 36.01 62.92
C GLN A 967 -60.35 36.21 63.84
N LEU A 968 -59.28 36.85 63.35
CA LEU A 968 -57.99 36.98 64.05
C LEU A 968 -57.67 38.35 64.66
N GLY A 969 -58.49 39.37 64.37
CA GLY A 969 -58.26 40.73 64.86
C GLY A 969 -56.99 41.41 64.33
N GLU A 970 -56.60 42.52 64.97
CA GLU A 970 -55.43 43.34 64.59
C GLU A 970 -54.10 42.82 65.15
N ASP A 971 -54.12 41.86 66.08
CA ASP A 971 -52.96 41.30 66.78
C ASP A 971 -52.73 39.80 66.54
N VAL A 972 -53.42 39.24 65.52
CA VAL A 972 -53.33 37.85 65.02
C VAL A 972 -53.60 36.74 66.06
N ARG A 973 -54.45 37.00 67.04
CA ARG A 973 -54.83 36.05 68.09
C ARG A 973 -56.30 35.68 68.03
N ILE A 974 -56.58 34.39 68.20
CA ILE A 974 -57.96 33.88 68.20
C ILE A 974 -58.56 33.87 69.61
N VAL A 975 -57.71 33.84 70.64
CA VAL A 975 -58.15 33.85 72.03
C VAL A 975 -58.32 35.29 72.53
N ASP A 976 -59.48 35.61 73.11
CA ASP A 976 -59.74 36.94 73.68
C ASP A 976 -58.85 37.25 74.90
N TYR A 977 -58.18 38.41 74.89
CA TYR A 977 -57.36 38.97 75.98
C TYR A 977 -58.01 40.19 76.68
N ASP A 978 -59.23 40.59 76.34
CA ASP A 978 -59.87 41.79 76.92
C ASP A 978 -60.05 41.63 78.46
N GLY A 979 -59.56 42.62 79.21
CA GLY A 979 -59.53 42.59 80.68
C GLY A 979 -58.43 41.71 81.32
N TRP A 980 -57.50 41.17 80.53
CA TRP A 980 -56.26 40.58 81.04
C TRP A 980 -55.16 41.63 81.20
N SER A 981 -54.13 41.31 81.98
CA SER A 981 -52.94 42.14 82.18
C SER A 981 -51.69 41.27 82.21
N LEU A 982 -50.60 41.75 81.61
CA LEU A 982 -49.36 40.99 81.53
C LEU A 982 -48.71 40.92 82.91
N TRP A 983 -48.49 39.70 83.44
CA TRP A 983 -47.65 39.48 84.61
C TRP A 983 -46.18 39.61 84.23
N LYS A 984 -45.78 38.91 83.15
CA LYS A 984 -44.41 38.89 82.63
C LYS A 984 -44.39 38.34 81.20
N ALA A 985 -43.78 39.08 80.28
CA ALA A 985 -43.46 38.60 78.93
C ALA A 985 -42.13 37.84 78.90
N ASP A 986 -41.83 37.17 77.78
CA ASP A 986 -40.56 36.53 77.50
C ASP A 986 -40.10 35.55 78.61
N VAL A 987 -41.04 34.75 79.15
CA VAL A 987 -40.72 33.74 80.15
C VAL A 987 -40.21 32.49 79.46
N SER A 988 -38.92 32.18 79.65
CA SER A 988 -38.33 30.93 79.16
C SER A 988 -39.20 29.72 79.50
N THR A 989 -39.55 28.96 78.46
CA THR A 989 -40.18 27.63 78.58
C THR A 989 -39.14 26.52 78.66
N THR A 990 -37.84 26.84 78.62
CA THR A 990 -36.75 25.89 78.90
C THR A 990 -36.25 25.94 80.35
N GLU A 991 -36.54 27.02 81.10
CA GLU A 991 -36.18 27.17 82.51
C GLU A 991 -37.32 27.74 83.37
N SER A 992 -37.82 26.94 84.32
CA SER A 992 -38.94 27.36 85.18
C SER A 992 -38.57 28.52 86.11
N SER A 993 -39.30 29.63 86.01
CA SER A 993 -39.23 30.78 86.92
C SER A 993 -40.38 30.78 87.95
N THR A 994 -40.23 31.51 89.06
CA THR A 994 -41.32 31.67 90.05
C THR A 994 -41.79 33.12 90.05
N LEU A 995 -43.10 33.34 89.94
CA LEU A 995 -43.74 34.66 90.01
C LEU A 995 -44.69 34.66 91.20
N GLU A 996 -44.52 35.58 92.16
CA GLU A 996 -45.35 35.61 93.39
C GLU A 996 -46.31 36.80 93.38
N VAL A 997 -47.54 36.60 93.85
CA VAL A 997 -48.62 37.62 93.74
C VAL A 997 -48.27 38.91 94.49
N LYS A 998 -47.47 38.81 95.56
CA LYS A 998 -46.93 39.94 96.33
C LYS A 998 -46.03 40.89 95.52
N ASP A 999 -45.53 40.45 94.37
CA ASP A 999 -44.61 41.20 93.51
C ASP A 999 -45.40 42.03 92.45
N LEU A 1000 -46.71 41.81 92.34
CA LEU A 1000 -47.65 42.65 91.58
C LEU A 1000 -48.13 43.84 92.42
N THR A 1001 -48.38 44.98 91.78
CA THR A 1001 -48.93 46.18 92.44
C THR A 1001 -50.45 46.16 92.37
N LEU A 1002 -51.08 45.45 93.31
CA LEU A 1002 -52.54 45.31 93.43
C LEU A 1002 -53.10 46.17 94.58
N SER A 1003 -54.39 46.53 94.52
CA SER A 1003 -55.10 47.17 95.63
C SER A 1003 -55.47 46.15 96.72
N ASP A 1004 -55.70 46.60 97.95
CA ASP A 1004 -56.07 45.72 99.09
C ASP A 1004 -57.33 44.86 98.84
N ASP A 1005 -58.26 45.35 98.01
CA ASP A 1005 -59.50 44.67 97.64
C ASP A 1005 -59.38 43.77 96.38
N ASP A 1006 -58.30 43.90 95.60
CA ASP A 1006 -58.17 43.20 94.32
C ASP A 1006 -57.85 41.71 94.51
N VAL A 1007 -58.50 40.85 93.72
CA VAL A 1007 -58.26 39.40 93.71
C VAL A 1007 -57.93 38.95 92.29
N ILE A 1008 -56.85 38.19 92.12
CA ILE A 1008 -56.55 37.52 90.86
C ILE A 1008 -57.56 36.39 90.65
N THR A 1009 -58.33 36.50 89.58
CA THR A 1009 -59.42 35.60 89.16
C THR A 1009 -59.18 35.05 87.76
N GLY A 1010 -57.91 34.91 87.36
CA GLY A 1010 -57.48 34.16 86.18
C GLY A 1010 -55.96 34.27 85.99
N ILE A 1011 -55.37 33.22 85.43
CA ILE A 1011 -53.98 33.20 84.91
C ILE A 1011 -53.98 32.56 83.52
N ARG A 1012 -53.06 32.98 82.64
CA ARG A 1012 -52.90 32.43 81.29
C ARG A 1012 -51.43 32.33 80.91
N PHE A 1013 -51.08 31.25 80.23
CA PHE A 1013 -49.79 31.01 79.59
C PHE A 1013 -50.02 31.05 78.07
N GLU A 1014 -49.64 32.14 77.43
CA GLU A 1014 -49.62 32.33 75.98
C GLU A 1014 -48.25 31.84 75.49
N TYR A 1015 -48.19 30.65 74.88
CA TYR A 1015 -46.95 30.20 74.23
C TYR A 1015 -46.80 30.85 72.86
N GLY A 1016 -47.94 31.07 72.18
CA GLY A 1016 -47.96 31.46 70.77
C GLY A 1016 -47.74 30.23 69.91
N SER A 1017 -46.86 30.32 68.91
CA SER A 1017 -46.67 29.21 67.98
C SER A 1017 -45.83 28.06 68.55
N VAL A 1018 -46.32 26.82 68.36
CA VAL A 1018 -45.70 25.59 68.86
C VAL A 1018 -45.77 24.45 67.83
N SER A 1019 -44.79 23.55 67.82
CA SER A 1019 -44.70 22.41 66.91
C SER A 1019 -45.69 21.29 67.23
N ALA A 1020 -45.83 20.32 66.31
CA ALA A 1020 -46.67 19.13 66.48
C ALA A 1020 -46.31 18.28 67.73
N ASP A 1021 -45.04 18.30 68.16
CA ASP A 1021 -44.53 17.58 69.33
C ASP A 1021 -44.51 18.42 70.62
N PHE A 1022 -45.19 19.58 70.65
CA PHE A 1022 -45.22 20.44 71.83
C PHE A 1022 -45.83 19.74 73.06
N THR A 1023 -45.13 19.78 74.18
CA THR A 1023 -45.66 19.25 75.45
C THR A 1023 -44.90 19.77 76.68
N THR A 1024 -45.62 19.93 77.80
CA THR A 1024 -45.03 20.14 79.13
C THR A 1024 -44.74 18.84 79.88
N ARG A 1025 -44.97 17.67 79.28
CA ARG A 1025 -44.89 16.36 79.97
C ARG A 1025 -44.41 15.23 79.05
N ARG A 1026 -43.31 14.57 79.44
CA ARG A 1026 -42.43 13.79 78.53
C ARG A 1026 -42.91 12.37 78.18
N ASP A 1027 -43.64 11.70 79.08
CA ASP A 1027 -44.05 10.31 78.87
C ASP A 1027 -45.42 10.26 78.19
N ASN A 1028 -45.53 9.77 76.95
CA ASN A 1028 -46.82 9.65 76.26
C ASN A 1028 -47.80 8.71 77.01
N ASP A 1029 -47.29 7.68 77.68
CA ASP A 1029 -48.10 6.81 78.57
C ASP A 1029 -48.62 7.54 79.83
N SER A 1030 -48.04 8.69 80.20
CA SER A 1030 -48.50 9.50 81.34
C SER A 1030 -49.71 10.39 81.03
N TRP A 1031 -50.00 10.62 79.74
CA TRP A 1031 -51.26 11.20 79.28
C TRP A 1031 -52.36 10.13 79.22
N ASN A 1032 -52.03 8.91 78.78
CA ASN A 1032 -52.95 7.77 78.67
C ASN A 1032 -53.32 7.09 80.01
N ARG A 1033 -53.36 7.85 81.13
CA ARG A 1033 -53.66 7.31 82.46
C ARG A 1033 -55.15 6.99 82.61
N ASN A 1034 -55.47 5.71 82.78
CA ASN A 1034 -56.82 5.19 83.08
C ASN A 1034 -57.34 5.63 84.48
N GLY A 1035 -57.57 6.93 84.72
CA GLY A 1035 -57.88 7.41 86.08
C GLY A 1035 -58.17 8.89 86.28
N LEU A 1036 -59.16 9.43 85.56
CA LEU A 1036 -59.92 10.66 85.85
C LEU A 1036 -59.22 12.02 85.62
N LYS A 1037 -59.84 12.83 84.76
CA LYS A 1037 -59.96 14.29 84.87
C LYS A 1037 -61.09 14.59 85.87
N ASP A 1038 -60.72 14.68 87.16
CA ASP A 1038 -61.59 14.87 88.34
C ASP A 1038 -62.67 13.80 88.66
N GLU A 1039 -62.46 13.10 89.78
CA GLU A 1039 -63.38 13.25 90.93
C GLU A 1039 -62.56 13.55 92.19
N HIS A 1040 -62.17 14.83 92.30
CA HIS A 1040 -61.15 15.49 93.15
C HIS A 1040 -59.68 15.50 92.68
N ASP A 1041 -59.38 14.82 91.54
CA ASP A 1041 -58.08 14.61 90.89
C ASP A 1041 -56.84 14.74 91.80
N ASP A 1042 -56.78 13.83 92.76
CA ASP A 1042 -55.94 13.99 93.94
C ASP A 1042 -54.45 13.78 93.66
N LEU A 1043 -53.66 14.83 93.86
CA LEU A 1043 -52.20 14.84 93.74
C LEU A 1043 -51.55 14.84 95.14
N ASP A 1044 -50.68 13.87 95.44
CA ASP A 1044 -50.01 13.78 96.76
C ASP A 1044 -49.01 14.93 97.02
N GLU A 1045 -48.23 15.30 96.01
CA GLU A 1045 -47.23 16.38 96.07
C GLU A 1045 -47.10 17.01 94.67
N ALA A 1046 -47.61 18.23 94.45
CA ALA A 1046 -47.45 18.90 93.16
C ALA A 1046 -45.98 19.24 92.87
N THR A 1047 -45.21 19.61 93.90
CA THR A 1047 -43.77 19.88 93.78
C THR A 1047 -42.93 18.65 93.42
N ALA A 1048 -43.51 17.45 93.35
CA ALA A 1048 -42.81 16.29 92.83
C ALA A 1048 -42.45 16.42 91.34
N SER A 1049 -43.22 17.16 90.54
CA SER A 1049 -42.93 17.37 89.12
C SER A 1049 -41.67 18.21 88.87
N LEU A 1050 -41.25 19.05 89.84
CA LEU A 1050 -40.01 19.84 89.79
C LEU A 1050 -38.72 19.00 89.81
N LYS A 1051 -38.85 17.67 89.89
CA LYS A 1051 -37.73 16.69 89.79
C LYS A 1051 -37.52 16.20 88.35
N SER A 1052 -38.35 16.66 87.40
CA SER A 1052 -38.31 16.33 85.97
C SER A 1052 -37.70 17.49 85.17
N ASP A 1053 -36.96 17.15 84.10
CA ASP A 1053 -36.42 18.09 83.11
C ASP A 1053 -37.54 18.75 82.23
N LEU A 1054 -38.80 18.42 82.48
CA LEU A 1054 -39.98 18.89 81.76
C LEU A 1054 -41.19 18.79 82.71
N HIS A 1055 -41.95 19.87 82.88
CA HIS A 1055 -43.11 19.87 83.78
C HIS A 1055 -44.14 20.97 83.46
N GLY A 1056 -45.43 20.67 83.65
CA GLY A 1056 -46.50 21.67 83.67
C GLY A 1056 -46.31 22.80 84.68
N ALA A 1057 -47.12 23.85 84.56
CA ALA A 1057 -47.11 24.99 85.48
C ALA A 1057 -47.60 24.54 86.86
N ILE A 1058 -46.94 24.96 87.95
CA ILE A 1058 -47.39 24.64 89.32
C ILE A 1058 -47.96 25.90 89.97
N ILE A 1059 -49.25 25.85 90.29
CA ILE A 1059 -50.01 26.97 90.83
C ILE A 1059 -50.15 26.77 92.34
N ARG A 1060 -49.72 27.76 93.13
CA ARG A 1060 -49.80 27.73 94.60
C ARG A 1060 -50.95 28.60 95.09
N MET A 1061 -51.80 27.99 95.89
CA MET A 1061 -53.06 28.56 96.38
C MET A 1061 -53.13 28.48 97.90
N CYS A 1062 -53.99 29.31 98.50
CA CYS A 1062 -54.32 29.25 99.92
C CYS A 1062 -55.85 29.26 100.10
N ALA A 1063 -56.40 28.21 100.71
CA ALA A 1063 -57.82 28.13 101.04
C ALA A 1063 -58.20 29.14 102.13
N THR A 1064 -59.31 29.85 101.95
CA THR A 1064 -59.79 30.88 102.87
C THR A 1064 -60.74 30.29 103.91
N SER A 1065 -61.16 31.09 104.89
CA SER A 1065 -62.23 30.73 105.82
C SER A 1065 -63.59 30.55 105.15
N SER A 1066 -63.73 30.96 103.88
CA SER A 1066 -64.95 30.80 103.07
C SER A 1066 -65.05 29.43 102.41
N TYR A 1067 -64.01 28.58 102.47
CA TYR A 1067 -64.13 27.16 102.10
C TYR A 1067 -64.80 26.39 103.26
N THR A 1068 -66.09 26.10 103.10
CA THR A 1068 -66.93 25.41 104.09
C THR A 1068 -67.74 24.29 103.43
N PRO A 1069 -68.48 23.45 104.18
CA PRO A 1069 -69.32 22.40 103.58
C PRO A 1069 -70.51 22.91 102.73
N GLN A 1070 -70.65 24.23 102.56
CA GLN A 1070 -71.66 24.88 101.72
C GLN A 1070 -71.05 25.45 100.42
N THR A 1071 -69.73 25.55 100.33
CA THR A 1071 -68.98 26.24 99.28
C THR A 1071 -67.83 25.35 98.80
N ALA A 1072 -67.94 24.84 97.57
CA ALA A 1072 -66.91 24.00 96.99
C ALA A 1072 -65.67 24.82 96.60
N LEU A 1073 -64.52 24.16 96.56
CA LEU A 1073 -63.32 24.68 95.92
C LEU A 1073 -63.28 24.13 94.50
N ALA A 1074 -63.87 24.87 93.56
CA ALA A 1074 -63.82 24.57 92.14
C ALA A 1074 -62.62 25.25 91.48
N ASN A 1075 -61.95 24.59 90.53
CA ASN A 1075 -61.08 25.29 89.60
C ASN A 1075 -60.84 24.55 88.27
N SER A 1076 -60.61 25.30 87.19
CA SER A 1076 -60.43 24.72 85.85
C SER A 1076 -59.36 25.39 85.00
N ALA A 1077 -58.64 24.58 84.24
CA ALA A 1077 -57.75 25.01 83.17
C ALA A 1077 -58.27 24.52 81.81
N ARG A 1078 -58.04 25.29 80.76
CA ARG A 1078 -58.27 24.93 79.37
C ARG A 1078 -57.04 25.17 78.52
N VAL A 1079 -56.96 24.50 77.38
CA VAL A 1079 -56.08 24.86 76.26
C VAL A 1079 -56.96 25.29 75.08
N ASP A 1080 -56.51 26.33 74.38
CA ASP A 1080 -57.09 26.89 73.16
C ASP A 1080 -55.96 26.95 72.10
N LEU A 1081 -56.16 26.43 70.88
CA LEU A 1081 -55.13 26.39 69.84
C LEU A 1081 -55.70 26.42 68.39
N CYS A 1082 -54.93 26.98 67.44
CA CYS A 1082 -55.33 27.08 66.02
C CYS A 1082 -54.16 27.08 65.01
N ARG A 1083 -54.40 26.67 63.75
CA ARG A 1083 -53.47 26.76 62.60
C ARG A 1083 -54.16 27.41 61.40
N ASN A 1084 -53.41 27.97 60.46
CA ASN A 1084 -53.91 28.66 59.27
C ASN A 1084 -55.00 29.70 59.58
N GLY A 1085 -54.80 30.43 60.68
CA GLY A 1085 -55.73 31.45 61.16
C GLY A 1085 -57.04 30.93 61.79
N GLY A 1086 -57.11 29.64 62.13
CA GLY A 1086 -58.32 29.01 62.66
C GLY A 1086 -59.37 28.72 61.58
N GLY A 1087 -60.59 28.40 62.00
CA GLY A 1087 -61.72 27.99 61.17
C GLY A 1087 -62.20 26.56 61.46
N GLU A 1088 -63.21 26.12 60.72
CA GLU A 1088 -63.71 24.75 60.82
C GLU A 1088 -62.58 23.74 60.55
N LYS A 1089 -62.36 22.80 61.48
CA LYS A 1089 -61.24 21.82 61.55
C LYS A 1089 -59.85 22.39 61.87
N LEU A 1090 -59.68 23.71 61.91
CA LEU A 1090 -58.41 24.40 62.10
C LEU A 1090 -58.21 24.95 63.53
N GLU A 1091 -59.13 24.64 64.44
CA GLU A 1091 -59.13 25.03 65.85
C GLU A 1091 -59.35 23.79 66.74
N SER A 1092 -58.80 23.82 67.97
CA SER A 1092 -59.10 22.82 68.99
C SER A 1092 -59.09 23.41 70.40
N HIS A 1093 -59.87 22.81 71.29
CA HIS A 1093 -59.97 23.19 72.69
C HIS A 1093 -60.17 21.96 73.58
N ASP A 1094 -59.51 21.93 74.73
CA ASP A 1094 -59.74 20.94 75.79
C ASP A 1094 -59.76 21.61 77.17
N LYS A 1095 -60.47 21.03 78.13
CA LYS A 1095 -60.67 21.59 79.47
C LYS A 1095 -60.72 20.51 80.55
N ASP A 1096 -60.10 20.81 81.68
CA ASP A 1096 -60.12 20.01 82.90
C ASP A 1096 -60.56 20.87 84.11
N ARG A 1097 -61.34 20.30 85.03
CA ARG A 1097 -62.02 21.04 86.10
C ARG A 1097 -62.20 20.22 87.38
N VAL A 1098 -61.46 20.61 88.42
CA VAL A 1098 -61.48 20.01 89.76
C VAL A 1098 -62.52 20.64 90.67
N VAL A 1099 -63.24 19.88 91.51
CA VAL A 1099 -64.29 20.41 92.42
C VAL A 1099 -64.29 19.77 93.83
N GLN A 1100 -63.30 20.15 94.65
CA GLN A 1100 -63.11 19.64 96.01
C GLN A 1100 -64.14 20.20 97.03
N LYS A 1101 -64.47 19.40 98.05
CA LYS A 1101 -65.46 19.73 99.11
C LYS A 1101 -64.99 19.26 100.48
N CYS A 1102 -65.16 20.12 101.50
CA CYS A 1102 -64.89 19.78 102.90
C CYS A 1102 -66.18 19.42 103.68
N ALA A 1103 -66.03 18.80 104.86
CA ALA A 1103 -67.15 18.42 105.74
C ALA A 1103 -66.85 18.69 107.23
N ILE A 1104 -67.81 18.39 108.10
CA ILE A 1104 -67.67 18.36 109.56
C ILE A 1104 -67.57 16.89 110.01
N PRO A 1105 -66.68 16.51 110.95
CA PRO A 1105 -66.60 15.14 111.46
C PRO A 1105 -67.93 14.61 112.02
N GLN A 1106 -68.26 13.35 111.72
CA GLN A 1106 -69.39 12.64 112.30
C GLN A 1106 -68.91 11.48 113.18
N ASP A 1107 -69.34 11.47 114.45
CA ASP A 1107 -69.26 10.27 115.30
C ASP A 1107 -70.39 9.30 114.89
N LEU A 1108 -70.03 8.09 114.43
CA LEU A 1108 -70.97 7.09 113.90
C LEU A 1108 -71.66 6.28 115.02
N PRO A 1109 -73.01 6.26 115.12
CA PRO A 1109 -73.73 5.32 115.97
C PRO A 1109 -73.87 3.94 115.31
N ASN A 1110 -73.57 2.89 116.08
CA ASN A 1110 -73.69 1.50 115.67
C ASN A 1110 -75.14 0.96 115.74
N THR A 1111 -75.72 0.55 114.60
CA THR A 1111 -76.59 -0.65 114.47
C THR A 1111 -76.79 -0.99 112.99
N GLY A 1112 -76.83 -2.28 112.63
CA GLY A 1112 -77.09 -2.76 111.26
C GLY A 1112 -78.30 -3.69 111.12
N ASN A 1113 -78.53 -4.19 109.90
CA ASN A 1113 -79.47 -5.23 109.48
C ASN A 1113 -80.99 -4.96 109.63
N ALA A 1114 -81.63 -4.56 108.52
CA ALA A 1114 -82.91 -5.11 108.03
C ALA A 1114 -83.09 -4.77 106.51
N PRO A 1115 -83.94 -5.47 105.73
CA PRO A 1115 -83.73 -5.64 104.27
C PRO A 1115 -84.94 -5.25 103.39
N ILE A 1116 -84.97 -5.77 102.13
CA ILE A 1116 -86.15 -6.15 101.29
C ILE A 1116 -86.46 -5.31 100.01
N ILE A 1117 -86.78 -6.04 98.92
CA ILE A 1117 -87.38 -5.67 97.60
C ILE A 1117 -86.51 -4.76 96.69
N SER A 1118 -86.07 -5.13 95.46
CA SER A 1118 -86.55 -5.99 94.35
C SER A 1118 -87.37 -5.27 93.25
N PHE A 1119 -87.26 -5.80 92.02
CA PHE A 1119 -88.00 -5.46 90.76
C PHE A 1119 -87.54 -4.21 89.97
N LEU A 1120 -87.46 -4.21 88.63
CA LEU A 1120 -87.30 -5.32 87.64
C LEU A 1120 -87.03 -4.78 86.20
N THR A 1121 -86.36 -5.57 85.34
CA THR A 1121 -86.50 -5.60 83.85
C THR A 1121 -86.02 -4.36 83.02
N ALA A 1122 -85.74 -4.43 81.71
CA ALA A 1122 -85.88 -5.52 80.72
C ALA A 1122 -84.93 -5.42 79.49
N LEU A 1123 -84.46 -6.59 79.02
CA LEU A 1123 -84.33 -7.10 77.63
C LEU A 1123 -83.60 -6.27 76.52
N LEU A 1124 -82.54 -6.83 75.89
CA LEU A 1124 -82.47 -7.46 74.53
C LEU A 1124 -82.40 -6.46 73.34
N THR A 1125 -81.90 -6.72 72.11
CA THR A 1125 -81.38 -7.91 71.35
C THR A 1125 -80.42 -7.38 70.25
N ALA A 1126 -79.54 -8.10 69.53
CA ALA A 1126 -79.18 -9.53 69.45
C ALA A 1126 -77.63 -9.69 69.54
N GLY A 1127 -76.80 -10.40 68.75
CA GLY A 1127 -76.93 -11.27 67.55
C GLY A 1127 -76.69 -10.56 66.21
N GLY A 1128 -75.98 -11.10 65.20
CA GLY A 1128 -75.19 -12.36 65.12
C GLY A 1128 -75.15 -12.96 63.69
N THR A 1129 -74.36 -14.03 63.47
CA THR A 1129 -74.27 -14.87 62.23
C THR A 1129 -73.57 -14.23 61.00
N ALA A 1130 -72.93 -14.95 60.05
CA ALA A 1130 -72.37 -16.32 60.03
C ALA A 1130 -71.57 -16.65 58.73
N ILE A 1131 -70.80 -17.76 58.78
CA ILE A 1131 -70.60 -18.79 57.72
C ILE A 1131 -69.89 -18.40 56.39
N TRP A 1132 -68.74 -19.06 56.15
CA TRP A 1132 -68.28 -19.85 54.97
C TRP A 1132 -68.46 -19.26 53.53
N LEU A 1133 -67.67 -19.62 52.50
CA LEU A 1133 -67.21 -20.96 52.14
C LEU A 1133 -65.95 -20.95 51.25
N THR A 1134 -65.42 -22.13 50.97
CA THR A 1134 -64.15 -22.40 50.28
C THR A 1134 -64.27 -22.79 48.81
N TRP A 1135 -63.15 -22.63 48.10
CA TRP A 1135 -62.58 -23.59 47.11
C TRP A 1135 -62.93 -23.49 45.61
N LEU A 1136 -61.95 -23.96 44.81
CA LEU A 1136 -61.95 -24.29 43.37
C LEU A 1136 -62.02 -23.13 42.34
N SER A 1137 -61.42 -23.22 41.14
CA SER A 1137 -60.19 -23.92 40.70
C SER A 1137 -59.82 -23.58 39.25
N SER A 1138 -58.55 -23.26 39.00
CA SER A 1138 -57.76 -23.55 37.78
C SER A 1138 -58.47 -23.58 36.41
N ALA A 1139 -58.45 -22.44 35.69
CA ALA A 1139 -58.27 -22.34 34.25
C ALA A 1139 -57.92 -20.87 33.90
N SER A 1140 -57.08 -20.51 32.93
CA SER A 1140 -55.97 -21.20 32.22
C SER A 1140 -55.37 -20.21 31.21
N LYS A 1141 -54.04 -20.16 31.04
CA LYS A 1141 -53.28 -19.30 30.10
C LYS A 1141 -53.30 -17.79 30.45
N GLU A 1142 -52.12 -17.21 30.63
CA GLU A 1142 -51.39 -16.30 29.70
C GLU A 1142 -51.88 -14.85 29.85
N GLU A 1143 -51.00 -13.86 30.04
CA GLU A 1143 -49.51 -13.88 29.95
C GLU A 1143 -48.78 -14.06 31.30
#